data_AF-A0A2V7N3P5-F1
#
_entry.id   AF-A0A2V7N3P5-F1
#
_cell.length_a   1.000
_cell.length_b   1.000
_cell.length_c   1.000
_cell.angle_alpha   90.00
_cell.angle_beta   90.00
_cell.angle_gamma   90.00
#
_symmetry.space_group_name_H-M   'P 1'
#
loop_
_entity.id
_entity.type
_entity.pdbx_description
1 polymer ?
#
loop_
_entity_poly.entity_id
_entity_poly.type
_entity_poly.pdbx_seq_one_letter_code
_entity_poly.pdbx_strand_id
1 'polypeptide(L)'
;MGAGSGKRRERDPPALRATLEAGPVGADGADLRGADPAHDQRGRPGHGRPGRAFQTGYGRSVRPAQSMIRRWDAPDEAFLRRILADPPRRLGPARSAFFRDVYFDTSAGDLRERGARCRLRFVLNGKCSLTVWLPDGSPVHSWVGEGDPGAALLGNSAAAVRLRALTDPTRLASWMERDVERIWRAQRMPLIRLPLCDLAGDVITARRGDLSARLAELAVCPHRLGHAAANRLASALEAAFPLRPARNDAILRAQAALDAVEGESIARELRGEREVAVVAVEHGRIGLCRSGAELRVPVHRGSGEEACRAALREIVGTGEGQLRLLGVVPRTGDRVPLEVWTARRLHQNSTNGERLQWFAPAELIARVGSPLLRDPGTLAALTVAARSPLLPEWSGAPFGETDAAVVDTAPADVARASRVTLSELRAAVRSDDAKDPARETPDQFLNPELSWLEFNSRVLALAEDETTPPGARLRFLGIFSSNLDQFVMTRVGALKQLVAAGRNARSPHGGGLRPQETLDAISVRLRPLIERQYRTFHSLEPLLQLQRWDRLSDEERARMRARCANEVLPFVSPKALTRAPGHPFPLVGDRRLSLLVAMRDQAGSPMHYAIVEIAPDLPRWVSVSAGRHILIEDLLRGSLDLLFPGRAIAGAHAFRLTRSGDLQLDETTTANFLQAIEEELSRRQQQPVVRVELEATTPAVLRDLLQRELRFEESDRDSTLSPADVYSVAGPVDLGGLQEIGGGAGLPDYPPVAPADAFAADRSIAEQLGTGDVLVYHPYDSFPASVERFISEAADDPDVQAIKLTLYRLGASSPIAEALRRAATAGKDVSVVVELKARFEEARNITWARSLERDGIHVVTGLVSLKTHAKIALVVRRTGGRVHRVAHVGSGNYNPATALVYTDVGLFTAHPGITADVHALFNELTGSSQAPQAHLPHLIVAPTDLLQRLLALIEREAAHARAGRPARIRAKLNALSDSTVIQALYKASQDGVFIDLVVRGICTLRPGVPGFSERIRVVSILGRFLEHARICHFANGGAEEYYVGSADWRPRNLRRRVEVMCPVYDAAAQARLDRLLSAELTARNAWLLRPDGAYDFRAT
;
A
#
# COMPACT_ATOMS: atom_id res chain seq x y z
N MET A 1 -25.91 -54.18 -16.49
CA MET A 1 -26.65 -55.37 -15.97
C MET A 1 -26.27 -55.50 -14.49
N GLY A 2 -27.23 -55.78 -13.58
CA GLY A 2 -27.04 -55.59 -12.12
C GLY A 2 -27.04 -54.10 -11.73
N ALA A 3 -27.92 -53.52 -10.90
CA ALA A 3 -28.89 -53.99 -9.88
C ALA A 3 -28.25 -54.55 -8.59
N GLY A 4 -28.62 -54.12 -7.37
CA GLY A 4 -29.62 -53.11 -6.94
C GLY A 4 -29.23 -52.42 -5.60
N SER A 5 -29.74 -51.25 -5.24
CA SER A 5 -30.97 -50.99 -4.44
C SER A 5 -30.95 -51.55 -2.99
N GLY A 6 -31.17 -50.79 -1.91
CA GLY A 6 -31.37 -49.34 -1.70
C GLY A 6 -32.26 -49.03 -0.47
N LYS A 7 -32.47 -47.74 -0.09
CA LYS A 7 -33.56 -47.19 0.77
C LYS A 7 -33.64 -47.72 2.25
N ARG A 8 -34.10 -47.01 3.30
CA ARG A 8 -34.73 -45.68 3.54
C ARG A 8 -34.82 -45.42 5.09
N ARG A 9 -34.86 -44.15 5.56
CA ARG A 9 -35.68 -43.54 6.67
C ARG A 9 -35.77 -44.20 8.09
N GLU A 10 -36.09 -43.55 9.23
CA GLU A 10 -36.12 -42.14 9.76
C GLU A 10 -36.44 -42.21 11.30
N ARG A 11 -35.91 -41.29 12.14
CA ARG A 11 -36.39 -40.86 13.52
C ARG A 11 -36.26 -41.77 14.78
N ASP A 12 -35.45 -41.30 15.74
CA ASP A 12 -35.69 -40.91 17.18
C ASP A 12 -36.87 -41.48 18.04
N PRO A 13 -36.81 -41.49 19.40
CA PRO A 13 -35.66 -41.52 20.36
C PRO A 13 -35.76 -42.70 21.38
N PRO A 14 -36.22 -42.72 22.68
CA PRO A 14 -36.38 -41.73 23.80
C PRO A 14 -35.90 -42.16 25.24
N ALA A 15 -34.96 -41.40 25.84
CA ALA A 15 -34.93 -40.88 27.25
C ALA A 15 -34.89 -41.73 28.58
N LEU A 16 -34.25 -41.10 29.61
CA LEU A 16 -34.63 -40.95 31.06
C LEU A 16 -33.99 -41.75 32.25
N ARG A 17 -33.75 -40.99 33.35
CA ARG A 17 -33.47 -41.31 34.80
C ARG A 17 -32.01 -41.75 35.16
N ALA A 18 -31.28 -41.22 36.17
CA ALA A 18 -31.49 -40.78 37.59
C ALA A 18 -31.07 -41.89 38.61
N THR A 19 -30.51 -41.70 39.84
CA THR A 19 -30.16 -40.53 40.71
C THR A 19 -29.34 -40.98 41.96
N LEU A 20 -28.47 -40.11 42.54
CA LEU A 20 -28.02 -40.06 43.98
C LEU A 20 -27.25 -41.32 44.55
N GLU A 21 -26.63 -41.41 45.76
CA GLU A 21 -26.40 -40.51 46.94
C GLU A 21 -25.18 -40.95 47.84
N ALA A 22 -24.91 -40.20 48.95
CA ALA A 22 -24.03 -40.49 50.13
C ALA A 22 -22.47 -40.55 49.96
N GLY A 23 -21.59 -40.31 50.95
CA GLY A 23 -21.67 -39.88 52.38
C GLY A 23 -20.86 -40.79 53.35
N PRO A 24 -20.53 -40.45 54.65
CA PRO A 24 -20.36 -39.15 55.36
C PRO A 24 -19.18 -39.13 56.42
N VAL A 25 -19.17 -38.16 57.38
CA VAL A 25 -18.40 -38.08 58.69
C VAL A 25 -16.90 -37.64 58.65
N GLY A 26 -16.35 -36.80 59.57
CA GLY A 26 -16.92 -35.94 60.63
C GLY A 26 -15.90 -35.44 61.71
N ALA A 27 -16.32 -34.46 62.55
CA ALA A 27 -15.71 -33.94 63.82
C ALA A 27 -14.31 -33.25 63.79
N ASP A 28 -13.96 -32.22 64.60
CA ASP A 28 -14.68 -31.21 65.44
C ASP A 28 -13.67 -30.09 65.86
N GLY A 29 -13.97 -28.98 66.56
CA GLY A 29 -15.23 -28.44 67.13
C GLY A 29 -15.02 -27.24 68.09
N ALA A 30 -16.14 -26.66 68.59
CA ALA A 30 -16.26 -25.69 69.72
C ALA A 30 -15.65 -24.25 69.58
N ASP A 31 -15.62 -23.46 70.68
CA ASP A 31 -16.56 -22.36 71.03
C ASP A 31 -15.91 -21.42 72.11
N LEU A 32 -16.32 -20.17 72.40
CA LEU A 32 -17.28 -19.78 73.46
C LEU A 32 -17.44 -18.24 73.67
N ARG A 33 -18.69 -17.78 73.86
CA ARG A 33 -19.19 -16.57 74.63
C ARG A 33 -18.87 -15.13 74.13
N GLY A 34 -19.69 -14.10 74.41
CA GLY A 34 -21.11 -14.05 74.86
C GLY A 34 -21.52 -12.92 75.84
N ALA A 35 -22.75 -12.38 75.67
CA ALA A 35 -23.60 -11.56 76.60
C ALA A 35 -23.54 -10.00 76.60
N ASP A 36 -24.54 -9.36 77.27
CA ASP A 36 -25.13 -8.03 76.96
C ASP A 36 -25.52 -7.16 78.23
N PRO A 37 -26.66 -6.43 78.37
CA PRO A 37 -26.80 -4.93 78.38
C PRO A 37 -27.12 -4.23 79.73
N ALA A 38 -27.28 -2.87 79.76
CA ALA A 38 -28.51 -2.12 80.20
C ALA A 38 -28.35 -0.65 80.78
N HIS A 39 -29.33 0.24 80.47
CA HIS A 39 -30.00 1.33 81.30
C HIS A 39 -29.21 2.49 82.01
N ASP A 40 -29.76 3.68 82.39
CA ASP A 40 -31.05 4.40 82.15
C ASP A 40 -30.90 5.98 82.19
N GLN A 41 -31.95 6.76 82.54
CA GLN A 41 -32.21 8.18 82.16
C GLN A 41 -32.26 9.21 83.33
N ARG A 42 -32.26 10.53 82.99
CA ARG A 42 -33.18 11.66 83.43
C ARG A 42 -32.43 13.03 83.41
N GLY A 43 -33.02 14.23 83.23
CA GLY A 43 -34.39 14.73 82.89
C GLY A 43 -34.34 16.25 82.55
N ARG A 44 -35.23 16.84 81.70
CA ARG A 44 -36.49 17.60 82.01
C ARG A 44 -36.33 19.05 82.61
N PRO A 45 -37.31 19.99 82.48
CA PRO A 45 -38.37 20.20 81.44
C PRO A 45 -38.77 21.68 81.12
N GLY A 46 -39.64 21.89 80.10
CA GLY A 46 -40.64 22.99 80.00
C GLY A 46 -40.35 24.17 79.04
N HIS A 47 -41.33 24.87 78.45
CA HIS A 47 -42.79 24.63 78.29
C HIS A 47 -43.36 25.50 77.12
N GLY A 48 -44.30 25.00 76.29
CA GLY A 48 -45.03 25.81 75.30
C GLY A 48 -45.57 25.06 74.05
N ARG A 49 -46.91 24.99 73.88
CA ARG A 49 -47.70 24.39 72.77
C ARG A 49 -49.18 24.82 72.94
N PRO A 50 -50.14 24.67 71.98
CA PRO A 50 -50.34 23.55 71.01
C PRO A 50 -50.71 24.00 69.56
N GLY A 51 -51.00 23.12 68.59
CA GLY A 51 -50.83 21.65 68.52
C GLY A 51 -51.72 20.94 67.47
N ARG A 52 -51.66 19.60 67.46
CA ARG A 52 -52.35 18.61 66.57
C ARG A 52 -51.97 18.67 65.07
N ALA A 53 -51.80 17.56 64.34
CA ALA A 53 -51.46 16.15 64.61
C ALA A 53 -50.93 15.53 63.29
N PHE A 54 -50.28 14.36 63.17
CA PHE A 54 -50.12 13.17 64.01
C PHE A 54 -48.66 12.63 63.95
N GLN A 55 -48.27 11.81 64.92
CA GLN A 55 -47.10 10.91 64.90
C GLN A 55 -47.49 9.57 64.22
N THR A 56 -46.62 8.68 63.73
CA THR A 56 -45.14 8.62 63.52
C THR A 56 -44.87 7.55 62.45
N GLY A 57 -43.77 7.63 61.69
CA GLY A 57 -43.46 6.65 60.64
C GLY A 57 -41.98 6.30 60.53
N TYR A 58 -41.69 4.99 60.56
CA TYR A 58 -40.37 4.38 60.45
C TYR A 58 -39.54 4.83 59.23
N GLY A 59 -38.23 4.96 59.45
CA GLY A 59 -37.24 4.16 58.72
C GLY A 59 -37.29 4.18 57.19
N ARG A 60 -36.69 5.20 56.59
CA ARG A 60 -35.85 5.00 55.40
C ARG A 60 -34.57 5.81 55.50
N SER A 61 -33.44 5.12 55.49
CA SER A 61 -32.23 5.65 54.88
C SER A 61 -32.52 5.81 53.39
N VAL A 62 -33.06 6.98 53.01
CA VAL A 62 -33.14 7.37 51.61
C VAL A 62 -31.70 7.59 51.16
N ARG A 63 -31.06 6.51 50.67
CA ARG A 63 -29.94 6.62 49.74
C ARG A 63 -30.35 7.69 48.73
N PRO A 64 -29.57 8.77 48.52
CA PRO A 64 -29.92 9.79 47.53
C PRO A 64 -30.17 9.05 46.22
N ALA A 65 -31.41 9.11 45.72
CA ALA A 65 -31.92 8.11 44.79
C ALA A 65 -31.02 8.04 43.57
N GLN A 66 -30.16 7.00 43.54
CA GLN A 66 -28.98 7.01 42.67
C GLN A 66 -29.46 7.21 41.24
N SER A 67 -28.87 8.17 40.54
CA SER A 67 -29.17 8.49 39.15
C SER A 67 -28.69 7.35 38.26
N MET A 68 -29.43 6.24 38.31
CA MET A 68 -28.98 4.92 37.89
C MET A 68 -29.05 4.84 36.37
N ILE A 69 -27.96 5.29 35.75
CA ILE A 69 -27.70 5.13 34.33
C ILE A 69 -27.85 3.64 34.02
N ARG A 70 -28.91 3.29 33.27
CA ARG A 70 -29.10 1.91 32.80
C ARG A 70 -27.97 1.63 31.82
N ARG A 71 -27.23 0.55 32.02
CA ARG A 71 -26.13 0.11 31.13
C ARG A 71 -26.34 -1.34 30.72
N TRP A 72 -25.98 -1.65 29.47
CA TRP A 72 -25.99 -2.99 28.92
C TRP A 72 -24.70 -3.21 28.12
N ASP A 73 -24.20 -4.45 28.17
CA ASP A 73 -23.05 -4.86 27.38
C ASP A 73 -23.50 -5.15 25.95
N ALA A 74 -22.84 -4.56 24.95
CA ALA A 74 -23.08 -4.85 23.54
C ALA A 74 -22.07 -5.93 23.08
N PRO A 75 -22.50 -6.95 22.32
CA PRO A 75 -21.62 -8.06 21.92
C PRO A 75 -20.49 -7.61 20.99
N ASP A 76 -20.76 -6.59 20.16
CA ASP A 76 -19.79 -6.01 19.24
C ASP A 76 -20.19 -4.56 18.89
N GLU A 77 -19.31 -3.88 18.17
CA GLU A 77 -19.48 -2.49 17.75
C GLU A 77 -20.51 -2.31 16.61
N ALA A 78 -20.66 -3.27 15.71
CA ALA A 78 -21.64 -3.18 14.62
C ALA A 78 -23.07 -3.27 15.17
N PHE A 79 -23.29 -4.11 16.17
CA PHE A 79 -24.51 -4.17 16.97
C PHE A 79 -24.79 -2.83 17.68
N LEU A 80 -23.77 -2.21 18.29
CA LEU A 80 -23.90 -0.90 18.95
C LEU A 80 -24.24 0.21 17.95
N ARG A 81 -23.50 0.31 16.84
CA ARG A 81 -23.74 1.29 15.76
C ARG A 81 -25.15 1.12 15.16
N ARG A 82 -25.65 -0.12 15.00
CA ARG A 82 -27.02 -0.42 14.52
C ARG A 82 -28.10 0.13 15.47
N ILE A 83 -27.99 -0.09 16.77
CA ILE A 83 -28.96 0.43 17.76
C ILE A 83 -28.96 1.97 17.80
N LEU A 84 -27.78 2.58 17.61
CA LEU A 84 -27.65 4.04 17.57
C LEU A 84 -28.19 4.64 16.26
N ALA A 85 -28.11 3.93 15.14
CA ALA A 85 -28.67 4.35 13.86
C ALA A 85 -30.21 4.38 13.88
N ASP A 86 -30.84 3.29 14.32
CA ASP A 86 -32.31 3.15 14.41
C ASP A 86 -32.79 2.77 15.83
N PRO A 87 -32.92 3.75 16.74
CA PRO A 87 -33.41 3.52 18.09
C PRO A 87 -34.95 3.40 18.13
N PRO A 88 -35.54 2.59 19.03
CA PRO A 88 -36.98 2.27 19.07
C PRO A 88 -37.89 3.42 19.54
N ARG A 89 -37.36 4.65 19.63
CA ARG A 89 -38.07 5.91 19.83
C ARG A 89 -37.32 7.01 19.08
N ARG A 90 -38.04 7.99 18.51
CA ARG A 90 -37.40 9.14 17.85
C ARG A 90 -36.49 9.90 18.82
N LEU A 91 -35.19 9.91 18.54
CA LEU A 91 -34.15 10.71 19.21
C LEU A 91 -33.60 11.76 18.24
N GLY A 92 -32.89 12.76 18.78
CA GLY A 92 -32.20 13.77 17.97
C GLY A 92 -31.10 13.21 17.05
N PRO A 93 -30.42 14.07 16.27
CA PRO A 93 -29.26 13.67 15.49
C PRO A 93 -28.15 13.12 16.40
N ALA A 94 -27.36 12.20 15.87
CA ALA A 94 -26.19 11.67 16.55
C ALA A 94 -25.12 12.73 16.77
N ARG A 95 -24.37 12.58 17.85
CA ARG A 95 -23.19 13.36 18.20
C ARG A 95 -22.11 12.38 18.61
N SER A 96 -20.87 12.62 18.20
CA SER A 96 -19.70 11.87 18.64
C SER A 96 -18.83 12.75 19.56
N ALA A 97 -18.10 12.10 20.46
CA ALA A 97 -17.01 12.70 21.21
C ALA A 97 -16.00 11.60 21.57
N PHE A 98 -14.73 11.85 21.26
CA PHE A 98 -13.63 11.02 21.72
C PHE A 98 -13.06 11.58 23.03
N PHE A 99 -12.72 10.70 23.97
CA PHE A 99 -11.95 11.05 25.16
C PHE A 99 -11.07 9.88 25.62
N ARG A 100 -9.90 10.21 26.17
CA ARG A 100 -9.03 9.25 26.86
C ARG A 100 -9.16 9.42 28.37
N ASP A 101 -9.51 8.34 29.06
CA ASP A 101 -9.44 8.25 30.52
C ASP A 101 -8.18 7.46 30.92
N VAL A 102 -7.19 8.11 31.51
CA VAL A 102 -5.98 7.47 32.08
C VAL A 102 -6.15 7.33 33.58
N TYR A 103 -5.95 6.11 34.11
CA TYR A 103 -6.10 5.80 35.53
C TYR A 103 -4.75 5.63 36.21
N PHE A 104 -4.61 6.29 37.36
CA PHE A 104 -3.37 6.36 38.13
C PHE A 104 -3.52 5.68 39.49
N ASP A 105 -2.45 5.01 39.90
CA ASP A 105 -2.28 4.36 41.21
C ASP A 105 -0.79 4.12 41.43
N THR A 106 -0.36 3.74 42.64
CA THR A 106 1.03 3.33 42.86
C THR A 106 1.24 1.89 42.39
N SER A 107 2.51 1.47 42.26
CA SER A 107 2.86 0.08 41.95
C SER A 107 2.34 -0.94 42.96
N ALA A 108 2.07 -0.52 44.21
CA ALA A 108 1.47 -1.35 45.25
C ALA A 108 -0.08 -1.36 45.21
N GLY A 109 -0.71 -0.39 44.55
CA GLY A 109 -2.17 -0.23 44.55
C GLY A 109 -2.74 0.64 45.68
N ASP A 110 -1.91 1.51 46.28
CA ASP A 110 -2.22 2.27 47.49
C ASP A 110 -3.56 3.04 47.43
N LEU A 111 -3.98 3.54 46.26
CA LEU A 111 -5.28 4.23 46.11
C LEU A 111 -6.44 3.25 46.11
N ARG A 112 -6.33 2.13 45.38
CA ARG A 112 -7.39 1.11 45.30
C ARG A 112 -7.65 0.45 46.66
N GLU A 113 -6.61 0.14 47.43
CA GLU A 113 -6.76 -0.38 48.80
C GLU A 113 -7.52 0.60 49.71
N ARG A 114 -7.25 1.90 49.56
CA ARG A 114 -7.93 2.97 50.30
C ARG A 114 -9.33 3.28 49.78
N GLY A 115 -9.86 2.53 48.80
CA GLY A 115 -11.16 2.79 48.15
C GLY A 115 -11.19 4.05 47.28
N ALA A 116 -10.05 4.72 47.10
CA ALA A 116 -9.90 5.92 46.30
C ALA A 116 -9.61 5.59 44.83
N ARG A 117 -9.84 6.54 43.92
CA ARG A 117 -9.50 6.40 42.49
C ARG A 117 -8.96 7.71 41.95
N CYS A 118 -7.89 7.67 41.16
CA CYS A 118 -7.38 8.83 40.42
C CYS A 118 -7.53 8.60 38.92
N ARG A 119 -8.02 9.62 38.20
CA ARG A 119 -8.16 9.59 36.73
C ARG A 119 -7.93 10.96 36.13
N LEU A 120 -7.13 11.01 35.07
CA LEU A 120 -6.98 12.15 34.19
C LEU A 120 -7.77 11.92 32.90
N ARG A 121 -8.63 12.86 32.52
CA ARG A 121 -9.43 12.81 31.28
C ARG A 121 -8.94 13.85 30.28
N PHE A 122 -8.68 13.40 29.05
CA PHE A 122 -8.39 14.26 27.90
C PHE A 122 -9.60 14.27 26.94
N VAL A 123 -9.98 15.44 26.43
CA VAL A 123 -11.02 15.60 25.39
C VAL A 123 -10.44 16.36 24.18
N LEU A 124 -11.03 16.15 23.00
CA LEU A 124 -10.57 16.67 21.69
C LEU A 124 -10.33 18.19 21.56
N ASN A 125 -10.65 19.01 22.56
CA ASN A 125 -10.43 20.45 22.55
C ASN A 125 -9.34 20.89 23.55
N GLY A 126 -8.31 20.06 23.73
CA GLY A 126 -7.15 20.28 24.61
C GLY A 126 -7.45 20.18 26.12
N LYS A 127 -8.68 20.47 26.53
CA LYS A 127 -9.08 20.52 27.94
C LYS A 127 -8.85 19.20 28.66
N CYS A 128 -8.12 19.29 29.77
CA CYS A 128 -7.82 18.17 30.64
C CYS A 128 -8.58 18.31 31.96
N SER A 129 -9.12 17.21 32.52
CA SER A 129 -9.68 17.23 33.86
C SER A 129 -9.20 16.09 34.75
N LEU A 130 -8.71 16.46 35.93
CA LEU A 130 -8.34 15.55 37.00
C LEU A 130 -9.59 15.25 37.83
N THR A 131 -9.88 13.96 38.02
CA THR A 131 -10.97 13.48 38.87
C THR A 131 -10.39 12.53 39.91
N VAL A 132 -10.57 12.87 41.19
CA VAL A 132 -10.19 12.03 42.33
C VAL A 132 -11.45 11.64 43.07
N TRP A 133 -11.74 10.35 43.15
CA TRP A 133 -12.80 9.84 44.03
C TRP A 133 -12.19 9.54 45.39
N LEU A 134 -12.80 10.10 46.44
CA LEU A 134 -12.45 9.83 47.83
C LEU A 134 -13.03 8.47 48.28
N PRO A 135 -12.61 7.91 49.44
CA PRO A 135 -13.06 6.60 49.92
C PRO A 135 -14.58 6.48 50.17
N ASP A 136 -15.28 7.60 50.37
CA ASP A 136 -16.75 7.68 50.46
C ASP A 136 -17.45 7.63 49.09
N GLY A 137 -16.68 7.54 48.00
CA GLY A 137 -17.13 7.57 46.61
C GLY A 137 -17.36 8.98 46.05
N SER A 138 -17.12 10.05 46.81
CA SER A 138 -17.36 11.43 46.36
C SER A 138 -16.31 11.88 45.33
N PRO A 139 -16.72 12.42 44.16
CA PRO A 139 -15.78 12.86 43.12
C PRO A 139 -15.37 14.32 43.32
N VAL A 140 -14.08 14.54 43.60
CA VAL A 140 -13.45 15.86 43.49
C VAL A 140 -12.95 16.03 42.06
N HIS A 141 -13.62 16.89 41.31
CA HIS A 141 -13.30 17.20 39.91
C HIS A 141 -12.60 18.55 39.81
N SER A 142 -11.56 18.66 38.98
CA SER A 142 -10.94 19.93 38.62
C SER A 142 -10.52 19.93 37.16
N TRP A 143 -10.84 21.01 36.44
CA TRP A 143 -10.13 21.31 35.19
C TRP A 143 -8.68 21.65 35.54
N VAL A 144 -7.75 21.17 34.74
CA VAL A 144 -6.32 21.44 34.85
C VAL A 144 -5.81 21.98 33.52
N GLY A 145 -4.69 22.73 33.56
CA GLY A 145 -4.08 23.27 32.35
C GLY A 145 -3.60 22.17 31.40
N GLU A 146 -3.44 22.53 30.12
CA GLU A 146 -2.77 21.68 29.13
C GLU A 146 -1.32 21.43 29.57
N GLY A 147 -0.91 20.16 29.64
CA GLY A 147 0.40 19.78 30.14
C GLY A 147 0.56 18.30 30.48
N ASP A 148 1.74 17.98 30.99
CA ASP A 148 2.14 16.66 31.46
C ASP A 148 1.22 16.11 32.58
N PRO A 149 0.83 14.82 32.55
CA PRO A 149 0.16 14.15 33.67
C PRO A 149 0.84 14.35 35.02
N GLY A 150 2.17 14.31 35.11
CA GLY A 150 2.90 14.58 36.35
C GLY A 150 2.59 15.97 36.91
N ALA A 151 2.70 17.01 36.09
CA ALA A 151 2.30 18.38 36.44
C ALA A 151 0.81 18.50 36.84
N ALA A 152 -0.09 17.75 36.20
CA ALA A 152 -1.52 17.74 36.55
C ALA A 152 -1.77 17.11 37.94
N LEU A 153 -1.04 16.04 38.29
CA LEU A 153 -1.15 15.31 39.56
C LEU A 153 -0.45 16.06 40.72
N LEU A 154 0.64 16.78 40.42
CA LEU A 154 1.42 17.59 41.39
C LEU A 154 0.90 19.03 41.55
N GLY A 155 0.09 19.54 40.62
CA GLY A 155 -0.40 20.92 40.62
C GLY A 155 -1.31 21.30 41.80
N ASN A 156 -1.76 22.56 41.85
CA ASN A 156 -2.55 23.11 42.97
C ASN A 156 -4.08 23.10 42.72
N SER A 157 -4.57 22.21 41.86
CA SER A 157 -6.01 22.00 41.69
C SER A 157 -6.64 21.35 42.93
N ALA A 158 -7.93 21.56 43.17
CA ALA A 158 -8.61 20.97 44.33
C ALA A 158 -8.56 19.43 44.32
N ALA A 159 -8.61 18.81 43.14
CA ALA A 159 -8.41 17.38 42.96
C ALA A 159 -6.97 16.94 43.29
N ALA A 160 -5.94 17.68 42.84
CA ALA A 160 -4.53 17.36 43.11
C ALA A 160 -4.12 17.57 44.58
N VAL A 161 -4.68 18.59 45.25
CA VAL A 161 -4.53 18.79 46.70
C VAL A 161 -5.14 17.61 47.48
N ARG A 162 -6.30 17.10 47.05
CA ARG A 162 -6.93 15.91 47.64
C ARG A 162 -6.18 14.63 47.32
N LEU A 163 -5.53 14.53 46.15
CA LEU A 163 -4.66 13.41 45.80
C LEU A 163 -3.44 13.33 46.73
N ARG A 164 -2.76 14.45 46.98
CA ARG A 164 -1.62 14.55 47.93
C ARG A 164 -1.98 14.14 49.37
N ALA A 165 -3.24 14.29 49.77
CA ALA A 165 -3.73 13.84 51.06
C ALA A 165 -3.99 12.31 51.13
N LEU A 166 -3.99 11.61 49.99
CA LEU A 166 -4.24 10.17 49.89
C LEU A 166 -2.94 9.37 49.65
N THR A 167 -2.05 9.88 48.80
CA THR A 167 -0.72 9.30 48.51
C THR A 167 0.23 10.34 47.92
N ASP A 168 1.52 10.01 47.84
CA ASP A 168 2.53 10.79 47.13
C ASP A 168 2.29 10.70 45.61
N PRO A 169 1.98 11.80 44.89
CA PRO A 169 1.71 11.74 43.46
C PRO A 169 2.94 11.39 42.62
N THR A 170 4.16 11.51 43.13
CA THR A 170 5.39 11.10 42.40
C THR A 170 5.52 9.58 42.30
N ARG A 171 4.85 8.83 43.18
CA ARG A 171 4.79 7.36 43.17
C ARG A 171 3.68 6.79 42.28
N LEU A 172 2.91 7.63 41.60
CA LEU A 172 1.79 7.21 40.75
C LEU A 172 2.26 6.85 39.33
N ALA A 173 1.84 5.68 38.85
CA ALA A 173 1.97 5.24 37.47
C ALA A 173 0.58 5.09 36.82
N SER A 174 0.53 5.19 35.49
CA SER A 174 -0.65 4.83 34.71
C SER A 174 -0.77 3.30 34.64
N TRP A 175 -1.78 2.72 35.29
CA TRP A 175 -1.99 1.26 35.31
C TRP A 175 -3.05 0.76 34.32
N MET A 176 -3.91 1.66 33.83
CA MET A 176 -4.86 1.38 32.75
C MET A 176 -5.21 2.66 31.99
N GLU A 177 -5.28 2.57 30.67
CA GLU A 177 -5.88 3.58 29.80
C GLU A 177 -7.21 3.11 29.23
N ARG A 178 -8.12 4.03 28.92
CA ARG A 178 -9.35 3.78 28.16
C ARG A 178 -9.57 4.89 27.13
N ASP A 179 -9.32 4.58 25.87
CA ASP A 179 -9.78 5.38 24.74
C ASP A 179 -11.27 5.09 24.51
N VAL A 180 -12.11 6.14 24.42
CA VAL A 180 -13.56 6.00 24.30
C VAL A 180 -14.11 6.85 23.16
N GLU A 181 -14.60 6.20 22.10
CA GLU A 181 -15.49 6.81 21.11
C GLU A 181 -16.92 6.72 21.65
N ARG A 182 -17.45 7.84 22.16
CA ARG A 182 -18.86 7.95 22.58
C ARG A 182 -19.69 8.53 21.45
N ILE A 183 -20.70 7.78 21.00
CA ILE A 183 -21.77 8.28 20.12
C ILE A 183 -23.06 8.39 20.96
N TRP A 184 -23.74 9.53 20.94
CA TRP A 184 -24.99 9.70 21.68
C TRP A 184 -26.09 10.46 20.93
N ARG A 185 -27.34 10.20 21.32
CA ARG A 185 -28.56 10.80 20.77
C ARG A 185 -29.47 11.25 21.92
N ALA A 186 -29.79 12.55 21.94
CA ALA A 186 -30.62 13.15 22.99
C ALA A 186 -32.12 12.98 22.71
N GLN A 187 -32.89 12.51 23.69
CA GLN A 187 -34.33 12.72 23.74
C GLN A 187 -34.62 14.10 24.34
N ARG A 188 -35.53 14.86 23.71
CA ARG A 188 -35.88 16.23 24.12
C ARG A 188 -37.38 16.40 24.32
N MET A 189 -37.77 17.38 25.13
CA MET A 189 -39.15 17.89 25.20
C MET A 189 -39.60 18.37 23.81
N PRO A 190 -40.79 17.96 23.31
CA PRO A 190 -41.27 18.34 21.98
C PRO A 190 -41.35 19.85 21.75
N LEU A 191 -41.82 20.60 22.76
CA LEU A 191 -42.14 22.03 22.65
C LEU A 191 -40.99 22.97 23.03
N ILE A 192 -40.06 22.53 23.90
CA ILE A 192 -39.10 23.43 24.59
C ILE A 192 -37.64 23.02 24.34
N ARG A 193 -37.38 22.00 23.49
CA ARG A 193 -36.05 21.43 23.17
C ARG A 193 -35.17 20.96 24.37
N LEU A 194 -35.64 21.09 25.61
CA LEU A 194 -34.95 20.68 26.84
C LEU A 194 -34.59 19.18 26.80
N PRO A 195 -33.34 18.78 27.09
CA PRO A 195 -32.95 17.36 27.11
C PRO A 195 -33.58 16.63 28.31
N LEU A 196 -34.04 15.40 28.06
CA LEU A 196 -34.67 14.52 29.06
C LEU A 196 -33.75 13.34 29.40
N CYS A 197 -33.22 12.68 28.38
CA CYS A 197 -32.23 11.63 28.52
C CYS A 197 -31.36 11.54 27.28
N ASP A 198 -30.16 10.99 27.42
CA ASP A 198 -29.30 10.63 26.30
C ASP A 198 -29.20 9.11 26.20
N LEU A 199 -29.37 8.57 24.99
CA LEU A 199 -28.89 7.24 24.63
C LEU A 199 -27.44 7.39 24.17
N ALA A 200 -26.49 6.80 24.88
CA ALA A 200 -25.08 6.78 24.52
C ALA A 200 -24.64 5.35 24.24
N GLY A 201 -23.85 5.16 23.18
CA GLY A 201 -23.02 3.97 23.01
C GLY A 201 -21.55 4.37 23.09
N ASP A 202 -20.79 3.63 23.87
CA ASP A 202 -19.35 3.82 24.05
C ASP A 202 -18.62 2.63 23.43
N VAL A 203 -17.81 2.88 22.41
CA VAL A 203 -16.76 1.94 21.96
C VAL A 203 -15.51 2.25 22.77
N ILE A 204 -15.04 1.29 23.54
CA ILE A 204 -13.99 1.46 24.54
C ILE A 204 -12.82 0.55 24.17
N THR A 205 -11.63 1.13 23.96
CA THR A 205 -10.37 0.40 23.88
C THR A 205 -9.62 0.60 25.20
N ALA A 206 -9.61 -0.43 26.04
CA ALA A 206 -8.85 -0.47 27.28
C ALA A 206 -7.43 -0.98 27.02
N ARG A 207 -6.42 -0.43 27.71
CA ARG A 207 -5.01 -0.90 27.63
C ARG A 207 -4.36 -1.02 29.01
N ARG A 208 -3.44 -1.98 29.16
CA ARG A 208 -2.53 -2.16 30.32
C ARG A 208 -1.18 -2.68 29.80
N GLY A 209 -0.19 -1.79 29.70
CA GLY A 209 1.04 -2.10 28.97
C GLY A 209 0.74 -2.46 27.51
N ASP A 210 1.32 -3.55 27.01
CA ASP A 210 1.06 -4.05 25.66
C ASP A 210 -0.31 -4.75 25.49
N LEU A 211 -1.01 -5.05 26.58
CA LEU A 211 -2.35 -5.65 26.53
C LEU A 211 -3.39 -4.62 26.11
N SER A 212 -4.26 -4.99 25.16
CA SER A 212 -5.34 -4.14 24.65
C SER A 212 -6.62 -4.95 24.46
N ALA A 213 -7.74 -4.45 25.00
CA ALA A 213 -9.06 -5.08 24.90
C ALA A 213 -10.11 -4.07 24.41
N ARG A 214 -10.87 -4.42 23.37
CA ARG A 214 -11.97 -3.60 22.82
C ARG A 214 -13.31 -4.13 23.32
N LEU A 215 -14.16 -3.25 23.83
CA LEU A 215 -15.48 -3.58 24.38
C LEU A 215 -16.50 -2.49 24.05
N ALA A 216 -17.78 -2.87 23.93
CA ALA A 216 -18.86 -1.99 23.52
C ALA A 216 -19.93 -1.91 24.62
N GLU A 217 -20.30 -0.70 25.04
CA GLU A 217 -21.32 -0.47 26.08
C GLU A 217 -22.47 0.39 25.53
N LEU A 218 -23.72 0.06 25.88
CA LEU A 218 -24.88 0.90 25.65
C LEU A 218 -25.38 1.46 26.99
N ALA A 219 -25.75 2.74 27.04
CA ALA A 219 -26.19 3.43 28.25
C ALA A 219 -27.36 4.39 27.99
N VAL A 220 -28.32 4.45 28.93
CA VAL A 220 -29.35 5.50 28.98
C VAL A 220 -29.12 6.38 30.21
N CYS A 221 -28.78 7.64 29.96
CA CYS A 221 -28.43 8.64 30.96
C CYS A 221 -29.61 9.61 31.18
N PRO A 222 -30.24 9.65 32.37
CA PRO A 222 -31.29 10.64 32.68
C PRO A 222 -30.71 12.02 32.98
N HIS A 223 -31.35 13.08 32.45
CA HIS A 223 -31.21 14.45 32.95
C HIS A 223 -32.18 14.69 34.12
N ARG A 224 -31.96 15.77 34.90
CA ARG A 224 -32.64 16.06 36.18
C ARG A 224 -34.17 15.90 36.19
N LEU A 225 -34.85 16.18 35.07
CA LEU A 225 -36.32 16.09 34.94
C LEU A 225 -36.80 14.93 34.05
N GLY A 226 -35.89 14.10 33.53
CA GLY A 226 -36.19 13.13 32.48
C GLY A 226 -36.10 11.66 32.87
N HIS A 227 -36.02 11.32 34.17
CA HIS A 227 -35.99 9.93 34.65
C HIS A 227 -37.13 9.06 34.07
N ALA A 228 -38.36 9.59 33.95
CA ALA A 228 -39.48 8.87 33.34
C ALA A 228 -39.31 8.66 31.82
N ALA A 229 -38.57 9.52 31.12
CA ALA A 229 -38.22 9.32 29.71
C ALA A 229 -37.10 8.28 29.56
N ALA A 230 -36.06 8.37 30.39
CA ALA A 230 -34.98 7.38 30.48
C ALA A 230 -35.53 5.95 30.69
N ASN A 231 -36.43 5.75 31.65
CA ASN A 231 -37.04 4.44 31.90
C ASN A 231 -37.85 3.94 30.68
N ARG A 232 -38.66 4.80 30.05
CA ARG A 232 -39.44 4.44 28.84
C ARG A 232 -38.57 4.16 27.60
N LEU A 233 -37.35 4.69 27.55
CA LEU A 233 -36.36 4.42 26.51
C LEU A 233 -35.61 3.12 26.79
N ALA A 234 -35.18 2.92 28.04
CA ALA A 234 -34.55 1.68 28.51
C ALA A 234 -35.45 0.46 28.24
N SER A 235 -36.71 0.47 28.68
CA SER A 235 -37.62 -0.66 28.45
C SER A 235 -38.01 -0.87 26.99
N ALA A 236 -37.89 0.16 26.13
CA ALA A 236 -38.08 0.00 24.68
C ALA A 236 -36.86 -0.67 24.03
N LEU A 237 -35.65 -0.36 24.50
CA LEU A 237 -34.41 -1.01 24.07
C LEU A 237 -34.32 -2.47 24.55
N GLU A 238 -34.70 -2.72 25.81
CA GLU A 238 -34.77 -4.07 26.42
C GLU A 238 -35.82 -4.98 25.75
N ALA A 239 -36.85 -4.40 25.11
CA ALA A 239 -37.84 -5.14 24.32
C ALA A 239 -37.46 -5.32 22.85
N ALA A 240 -36.68 -4.40 22.26
CA ALA A 240 -36.31 -4.42 20.85
C ALA A 240 -35.01 -5.20 20.55
N PHE A 241 -34.11 -5.34 21.53
CA PHE A 241 -32.78 -5.92 21.34
C PHE A 241 -32.39 -6.85 22.49
N PRO A 242 -31.59 -7.93 22.23
CA PRO A 242 -31.16 -8.89 23.25
C PRO A 242 -30.02 -8.33 24.13
N LEU A 243 -30.33 -7.28 24.90
CA LEU A 243 -29.38 -6.56 25.74
C LEU A 243 -29.09 -7.29 27.06
N ARG A 244 -27.80 -7.44 27.40
CA ARG A 244 -27.36 -8.02 28.68
C ARG A 244 -27.11 -6.90 29.70
N PRO A 245 -27.84 -6.85 30.85
CA PRO A 245 -27.62 -5.79 31.85
C PRO A 245 -26.21 -5.83 32.42
N ALA A 246 -25.51 -4.70 32.33
CA ALA A 246 -24.08 -4.60 32.60
C ALA A 246 -23.81 -4.53 34.12
N ARG A 247 -23.42 -5.66 34.72
CA ARG A 247 -23.45 -5.86 36.19
C ARG A 247 -22.40 -5.08 36.99
N ASN A 248 -21.27 -4.72 36.38
CA ASN A 248 -20.12 -4.10 37.06
C ASN A 248 -19.95 -2.61 36.69
N ASP A 249 -19.04 -1.88 37.34
CA ASP A 249 -18.61 -0.56 36.84
C ASP A 249 -17.75 -0.72 35.56
N ALA A 250 -17.71 0.32 34.72
CA ALA A 250 -17.03 0.28 33.43
C ALA A 250 -15.49 0.14 33.55
N ILE A 251 -14.94 0.48 34.72
CA ILE A 251 -13.53 0.22 35.08
C ILE A 251 -13.33 -1.28 35.31
N LEU A 252 -14.19 -1.92 36.10
CA LEU A 252 -14.14 -3.37 36.38
C LEU A 252 -14.42 -4.21 35.13
N ARG A 253 -15.20 -3.72 34.15
CA ARG A 253 -15.30 -4.34 32.82
C ARG A 253 -14.05 -4.18 31.98
N ALA A 254 -13.44 -3.00 31.95
CA ALA A 254 -12.19 -2.77 31.24
C ALA A 254 -11.06 -3.63 31.81
N GLN A 255 -11.00 -3.77 33.14
CA GLN A 255 -10.15 -4.74 33.83
C GLN A 255 -10.51 -6.16 33.40
N ALA A 256 -11.74 -6.64 33.64
CA ALA A 256 -12.12 -8.03 33.31
C ALA A 256 -11.95 -8.38 31.82
N ALA A 257 -12.02 -7.41 30.90
CA ALA A 257 -11.71 -7.61 29.48
C ALA A 257 -10.19 -7.70 29.21
N LEU A 258 -9.37 -6.88 29.87
CA LEU A 258 -7.91 -7.00 29.84
C LEU A 258 -7.43 -8.28 30.54
N ASP A 259 -8.02 -8.62 31.69
CA ASP A 259 -7.76 -9.85 32.45
C ASP A 259 -8.25 -11.09 31.70
N ALA A 260 -9.25 -10.97 30.82
CA ALA A 260 -9.67 -12.02 29.89
C ALA A 260 -8.77 -12.11 28.65
N VAL A 261 -8.24 -11.00 28.13
CA VAL A 261 -7.23 -11.03 27.05
C VAL A 261 -5.89 -11.58 27.56
N GLU A 262 -5.48 -11.17 28.76
CA GLU A 262 -4.30 -11.71 29.46
C GLU A 262 -4.52 -13.15 29.88
N GLY A 263 -5.66 -13.48 30.48
CA GLY A 263 -6.03 -14.84 30.85
C GLY A 263 -6.19 -15.78 29.65
N GLU A 264 -6.68 -15.31 28.51
CA GLU A 264 -6.73 -16.09 27.27
C GLU A 264 -5.36 -16.13 26.56
N SER A 265 -4.50 -15.12 26.73
CA SER A 265 -3.09 -15.17 26.31
C SER A 265 -2.33 -16.22 27.11
N ILE A 266 -2.36 -16.13 28.45
CA ILE A 266 -1.74 -17.08 29.38
C ILE A 266 -2.33 -18.49 29.15
N ALA A 267 -3.64 -18.63 29.01
CA ALA A 267 -4.28 -19.91 28.69
C ALA A 267 -4.07 -20.37 27.23
N ARG A 268 -3.40 -19.60 26.37
CA ARG A 268 -2.89 -20.03 25.04
C ARG A 268 -1.40 -20.31 25.08
N GLU A 269 -0.62 -19.59 25.88
CA GLU A 269 0.80 -19.88 26.16
C GLU A 269 0.94 -21.20 26.94
N LEU A 270 0.07 -21.45 27.92
CA LEU A 270 -0.09 -22.76 28.58
C LEU A 270 -0.60 -23.87 27.64
N ARG A 271 -0.95 -23.55 26.37
CA ARG A 271 -1.22 -24.52 25.29
C ARG A 271 -0.07 -24.67 24.29
N GLY A 272 1.06 -24.00 24.50
CA GLY A 272 2.39 -24.53 24.15
C GLY A 272 2.86 -24.53 22.69
N GLU A 273 2.10 -24.01 21.72
CA GLU A 273 2.57 -23.95 20.32
C GLU A 273 3.23 -22.59 19.96
N ARG A 274 4.55 -22.51 20.22
CA ARG A 274 5.50 -21.61 19.55
C ARG A 274 6.33 -22.42 18.55
N GLU A 275 7.01 -21.75 17.63
CA GLU A 275 7.99 -22.36 16.71
C GLU A 275 9.31 -21.56 16.67
N VAL A 276 10.41 -22.26 16.40
CA VAL A 276 11.72 -21.68 16.10
C VAL A 276 12.12 -21.97 14.65
N ALA A 277 12.65 -20.98 13.95
CA ALA A 277 13.24 -21.12 12.62
C ALA A 277 14.77 -20.95 12.70
N VAL A 278 15.54 -21.92 12.21
CA VAL A 278 17.01 -21.95 12.34
C VAL A 278 17.68 -21.66 11.00
N VAL A 279 18.12 -20.41 10.81
CA VAL A 279 18.89 -19.95 9.64
C VAL A 279 20.35 -20.37 9.80
N ALA A 280 20.67 -21.56 9.29
CA ALA A 280 22.02 -22.10 9.23
C ALA A 280 22.91 -21.30 8.26
N VAL A 281 24.09 -20.87 8.70
CA VAL A 281 25.03 -20.05 7.91
C VAL A 281 26.45 -20.56 8.05
N GLU A 282 27.07 -20.91 6.92
CA GLU A 282 28.43 -21.46 6.83
C GLU A 282 29.11 -20.95 5.55
N HIS A 283 30.37 -20.50 5.64
CA HIS A 283 31.16 -20.03 4.48
C HIS A 283 30.43 -18.99 3.57
N GLY A 284 29.68 -18.06 4.18
CA GLY A 284 28.89 -17.05 3.44
C GLY A 284 27.62 -17.57 2.75
N ARG A 285 27.36 -18.89 2.83
CA ARG A 285 26.17 -19.55 2.27
C ARG A 285 25.14 -19.84 3.36
N ILE A 286 23.91 -20.05 2.92
CA ILE A 286 22.75 -20.25 3.77
C ILE A 286 22.16 -21.64 3.48
N GLY A 287 21.98 -22.42 4.54
CA GLY A 287 21.49 -23.78 4.47
C GLY A 287 19.96 -23.83 4.48
N LEU A 288 19.38 -24.53 3.51
CA LEU A 288 17.94 -24.85 3.47
C LEU A 288 17.73 -26.37 3.36
N CYS A 289 16.68 -26.88 3.98
CA CYS A 289 16.21 -28.25 3.78
C CYS A 289 15.28 -28.34 2.57
N ARG A 290 15.25 -29.49 1.90
CA ARG A 290 14.39 -29.73 0.72
C ARG A 290 13.16 -30.54 1.11
N SER A 291 12.00 -29.87 1.22
CA SER A 291 10.71 -30.53 1.44
C SER A 291 10.02 -30.80 0.10
N GLY A 292 10.36 -31.94 -0.50
CA GLY A 292 9.83 -32.37 -1.80
C GLY A 292 10.28 -31.47 -2.97
N ALA A 293 9.39 -30.55 -3.37
CA ALA A 293 9.62 -29.57 -4.44
C ALA A 293 9.93 -28.15 -3.92
N GLU A 294 9.85 -27.91 -2.61
CA GLU A 294 10.12 -26.60 -2.00
C GLU A 294 11.40 -26.65 -1.15
N LEU A 295 12.13 -25.53 -1.09
CA LEU A 295 13.22 -25.30 -0.15
C LEU A 295 12.68 -24.53 1.06
N ARG A 296 13.09 -24.93 2.26
CA ARG A 296 12.60 -24.36 3.52
C ARG A 296 13.74 -24.08 4.50
N VAL A 297 13.60 -23.01 5.28
CA VAL A 297 14.38 -22.87 6.52
C VAL A 297 13.86 -23.94 7.49
N PRO A 298 14.72 -24.67 8.20
CA PRO A 298 14.28 -25.62 9.22
C PRO A 298 13.42 -24.93 10.30
N VAL A 299 12.24 -25.48 10.57
CA VAL A 299 11.31 -25.01 11.62
C VAL A 299 11.01 -26.16 12.57
N HIS A 300 11.12 -25.91 13.87
CA HIS A 300 10.87 -26.89 14.94
C HIS A 300 9.93 -26.28 15.99
N ARG A 301 9.10 -27.10 16.62
CA ARG A 301 8.14 -26.67 17.65
C ARG A 301 8.83 -26.36 19.00
N GLY A 302 8.27 -25.44 19.77
CA GLY A 302 8.85 -24.91 21.01
C GLY A 302 9.45 -23.51 20.83
N SER A 303 10.28 -23.09 21.79
CA SER A 303 10.89 -21.76 21.84
C SER A 303 12.28 -21.79 22.45
N GLY A 304 13.07 -20.74 22.21
CA GLY A 304 14.39 -20.58 22.81
C GLY A 304 15.47 -21.49 22.22
N GLU A 305 16.63 -21.49 22.89
CA GLU A 305 17.84 -22.15 22.41
C GLU A 305 17.71 -23.68 22.38
N GLU A 306 16.97 -24.28 23.33
CA GLU A 306 16.80 -25.74 23.39
C GLU A 306 16.06 -26.30 22.17
N ALA A 307 14.97 -25.64 21.74
CA ALA A 307 14.26 -25.99 20.51
C ALA A 307 15.16 -25.81 19.27
N CYS A 308 16.04 -24.81 19.26
CA CYS A 308 17.02 -24.64 18.17
C CYS A 308 18.08 -25.75 18.16
N ARG A 309 18.54 -26.21 19.33
CA ARG A 309 19.45 -27.36 19.44
C ARG A 309 18.77 -28.70 19.13
N ALA A 310 17.45 -28.82 19.36
CA ALA A 310 16.65 -29.95 18.90
C ALA A 310 16.57 -29.98 17.38
N ALA A 311 16.22 -28.87 16.73
CA ALA A 311 16.24 -28.73 15.28
C ALA A 311 17.62 -29.10 14.70
N LEU A 312 18.72 -28.54 15.22
CA LEU A 312 20.06 -28.87 14.73
C LEU A 312 20.40 -30.37 14.85
N ARG A 313 19.98 -31.06 15.92
CA ARG A 313 20.16 -32.52 16.04
C ARG A 313 19.43 -33.30 14.93
N GLU A 314 18.22 -32.88 14.57
CA GLU A 314 17.43 -33.48 13.48
C GLU A 314 18.08 -33.26 12.10
N ILE A 315 18.62 -32.07 11.86
CA ILE A 315 19.13 -31.65 10.54
C ILE A 315 20.59 -32.09 10.31
N VAL A 316 21.48 -31.83 11.26
CA VAL A 316 22.95 -32.02 11.12
C VAL A 316 23.52 -33.07 12.09
N GLY A 317 22.67 -33.78 12.83
CA GLY A 317 23.05 -34.85 13.77
C GLY A 317 23.59 -34.40 15.12
N THR A 318 23.89 -33.10 15.30
CA THR A 318 24.37 -32.54 16.57
C THR A 318 23.65 -31.24 16.92
N GLY A 319 23.55 -30.94 18.21
CA GLY A 319 23.04 -29.66 18.72
C GLY A 319 24.12 -28.56 18.81
N GLU A 320 25.32 -28.83 18.30
CA GLU A 320 26.49 -27.95 18.40
C GLU A 320 26.52 -26.87 17.30
N GLY A 321 26.76 -25.64 17.75
CA GLY A 321 26.78 -24.44 16.91
C GLY A 321 26.62 -23.18 17.77
N GLN A 322 27.07 -22.05 17.23
CA GLN A 322 26.84 -20.73 17.80
C GLN A 322 25.45 -20.24 17.39
N LEU A 323 24.51 -20.30 18.34
CA LEU A 323 23.15 -19.81 18.18
C LEU A 323 23.03 -18.33 18.57
N ARG A 324 22.21 -17.56 17.83
CA ARG A 324 21.77 -16.20 18.23
C ARG A 324 20.36 -15.93 17.71
N LEU A 325 19.50 -15.33 18.54
CA LEU A 325 18.21 -14.79 18.12
C LEU A 325 18.42 -13.60 17.16
N LEU A 326 17.78 -13.64 15.99
CA LEU A 326 17.77 -12.55 15.00
C LEU A 326 16.56 -11.62 15.20
N GLY A 327 15.45 -12.17 15.69
CA GLY A 327 14.20 -11.47 15.97
C GLY A 327 13.03 -12.44 16.10
N VAL A 328 11.84 -11.92 16.42
CA VAL A 328 10.61 -12.72 16.55
C VAL A 328 9.56 -12.17 15.58
N VAL A 329 8.91 -13.08 14.84
CA VAL A 329 7.74 -12.75 14.01
C VAL A 329 6.49 -12.92 14.87
N PRO A 330 5.68 -11.87 15.08
CA PRO A 330 4.47 -11.97 15.87
C PRO A 330 3.40 -12.82 15.16
N ARG A 331 2.49 -13.42 15.94
CA ARG A 331 1.34 -14.16 15.43
C ARG A 331 0.60 -13.33 14.38
N THR A 332 0.49 -13.87 13.17
CA THR A 332 -0.13 -13.19 12.02
C THR A 332 -1.12 -14.12 11.34
N GLY A 333 -2.41 -13.95 11.63
CA GLY A 333 -3.48 -14.84 11.15
C GLY A 333 -3.33 -16.25 11.72
N ASP A 334 -3.14 -17.23 10.84
CA ASP A 334 -3.02 -18.65 11.20
C ASP A 334 -1.66 -18.98 11.85
N ARG A 335 -0.58 -18.29 11.44
CA ARG A 335 0.81 -18.57 11.86
C ARG A 335 0.97 -18.40 13.38
N VAL A 336 1.61 -19.38 14.04
CA VAL A 336 2.09 -19.24 15.43
C VAL A 336 3.23 -18.19 15.51
N PRO A 337 3.58 -17.69 16.71
CA PRO A 337 4.77 -16.87 16.89
C PRO A 337 6.02 -17.66 16.49
N LEU A 338 6.86 -17.07 15.63
CA LEU A 338 8.05 -17.70 15.09
C LEU A 338 9.30 -16.95 15.56
N GLU A 339 10.10 -17.58 16.41
CA GLU A 339 11.40 -17.05 16.83
C GLU A 339 12.44 -17.40 15.77
N VAL A 340 13.12 -16.41 15.20
CA VAL A 340 14.07 -16.63 14.10
C VAL A 340 15.49 -16.52 14.64
N TRP A 341 16.24 -17.63 14.55
CA TRP A 341 17.58 -17.77 15.07
C TRP A 341 18.58 -17.98 13.91
N THR A 342 19.83 -17.57 14.08
CA THR A 342 20.94 -18.04 13.24
C THR A 342 21.75 -19.10 13.96
N ALA A 343 22.25 -20.08 13.21
CA ALA A 343 23.25 -21.04 13.66
C ALA A 343 24.51 -20.92 12.77
N ARG A 344 25.66 -20.64 13.39
CA ARG A 344 26.99 -20.55 12.74
C ARG A 344 27.96 -21.56 13.37
N ARG A 345 29.04 -21.89 12.67
CA ARG A 345 30.07 -22.86 13.13
C ARG A 345 29.46 -24.21 13.54
N LEU A 346 28.73 -24.82 12.62
CA LEU A 346 28.13 -26.14 12.83
C LEU A 346 29.23 -27.22 12.82
N HIS A 347 29.26 -28.11 13.81
CA HIS A 347 30.09 -29.30 13.72
C HIS A 347 29.36 -30.35 12.87
N GLN A 348 29.79 -30.55 11.63
CA GLN A 348 29.19 -31.57 10.76
C GLN A 348 29.64 -32.96 11.20
N ASN A 349 28.74 -33.74 11.84
CA ASN A 349 29.00 -35.13 12.21
C ASN A 349 27.71 -35.97 12.11
N SER A 350 27.24 -36.19 10.88
CA SER A 350 26.06 -37.02 10.59
C SER A 350 26.20 -37.79 9.29
N THR A 351 25.96 -39.09 9.36
CA THR A 351 25.85 -39.98 8.19
C THR A 351 24.39 -40.21 7.75
N ASN A 352 23.38 -39.71 8.49
CA ASN A 352 21.99 -40.18 8.41
C ASN A 352 20.89 -39.09 8.58
N GLY A 353 21.17 -37.81 8.30
CA GLY A 353 20.18 -36.71 8.35
C GLY A 353 19.81 -36.13 6.97
N GLU A 354 18.67 -35.42 6.87
CA GLU A 354 18.29 -34.68 5.67
C GLU A 354 19.30 -33.56 5.38
N ARG A 355 20.10 -33.73 4.31
CA ARG A 355 21.23 -32.83 4.02
C ARG A 355 20.77 -31.41 3.69
N LEU A 356 21.20 -30.45 4.50
CA LEU A 356 21.19 -29.02 4.15
C LEU A 356 21.84 -28.80 2.79
N GLN A 357 21.18 -28.01 1.95
CA GLN A 357 21.70 -27.53 0.68
C GLN A 357 22.14 -26.07 0.87
N TRP A 358 23.39 -25.78 0.53
CA TRP A 358 24.05 -24.50 0.81
C TRP A 358 24.02 -23.59 -0.42
N PHE A 359 23.23 -22.52 -0.34
CA PHE A 359 23.02 -21.58 -1.45
C PHE A 359 23.67 -20.22 -1.16
N ALA A 360 24.08 -19.50 -2.20
CA ALA A 360 24.52 -18.12 -2.02
C ALA A 360 23.28 -17.20 -1.79
N PRO A 361 23.35 -16.20 -0.90
CA PRO A 361 22.21 -15.33 -0.58
C PRO A 361 21.56 -14.69 -1.82
N ALA A 362 22.35 -14.26 -2.80
CA ALA A 362 21.87 -13.69 -4.06
C ALA A 362 20.96 -14.66 -4.86
N GLU A 363 21.28 -15.96 -4.86
CA GLU A 363 20.50 -16.98 -5.58
C GLU A 363 19.14 -17.25 -4.92
N LEU A 364 19.08 -17.12 -3.59
CA LEU A 364 17.86 -17.19 -2.79
C LEU A 364 17.01 -15.93 -3.02
N ILE A 365 17.61 -14.74 -2.89
CA ILE A 365 16.97 -13.44 -3.13
C ILE A 365 16.33 -13.37 -4.53
N ALA A 366 16.96 -13.96 -5.56
CA ALA A 366 16.41 -14.05 -6.90
C ALA A 366 15.16 -14.95 -7.01
N ARG A 367 14.98 -15.91 -6.09
CA ARG A 367 13.94 -16.96 -6.14
C ARG A 367 12.89 -16.88 -5.05
N VAL A 368 13.02 -15.96 -4.08
CA VAL A 368 12.01 -15.73 -3.03
C VAL A 368 10.64 -15.42 -3.65
N GLY A 369 9.63 -16.18 -3.21
CA GLY A 369 8.26 -16.13 -3.72
C GLY A 369 8.01 -16.88 -5.04
N SER A 370 9.03 -17.52 -5.63
CA SER A 370 8.85 -18.54 -6.67
C SER A 370 8.28 -19.84 -6.07
N PRO A 371 7.75 -20.78 -6.88
CA PRO A 371 7.27 -22.08 -6.37
C PRO A 371 8.31 -22.90 -5.60
N LEU A 372 9.61 -22.62 -5.78
CA LEU A 372 10.70 -23.31 -5.07
C LEU A 372 10.95 -22.72 -3.66
N LEU A 373 10.61 -21.46 -3.41
CA LEU A 373 10.97 -20.75 -2.17
C LEU A 373 9.84 -19.79 -1.74
N ARG A 374 8.70 -20.38 -1.38
CA ARG A 374 7.45 -19.68 -1.00
C ARG A 374 6.82 -20.15 0.32
N ASP A 375 7.48 -21.03 1.04
CA ASP A 375 6.96 -21.56 2.31
C ASP A 375 6.69 -20.41 3.32
N PRO A 376 5.52 -20.35 3.98
CA PRO A 376 5.15 -19.21 4.81
C PRO A 376 6.06 -18.96 6.01
N GLY A 377 6.59 -20.01 6.65
CA GLY A 377 7.52 -19.89 7.78
C GLY A 377 8.90 -19.42 7.30
N THR A 378 9.37 -20.01 6.20
CA THR A 378 10.61 -19.64 5.51
C THR A 378 10.59 -18.19 5.06
N LEU A 379 9.55 -17.72 4.37
CA LEU A 379 9.43 -16.32 3.95
C LEU A 379 9.52 -15.35 5.14
N ALA A 380 8.90 -15.69 6.26
CA ALA A 380 8.96 -14.90 7.49
C ALA A 380 10.37 -14.92 8.14
N ALA A 381 11.00 -16.09 8.21
CA ALA A 381 12.37 -16.26 8.71
C ALA A 381 13.40 -15.49 7.86
N LEU A 382 13.33 -15.62 6.54
CA LEU A 382 14.17 -14.86 5.60
C LEU A 382 13.90 -13.35 5.68
N THR A 383 12.66 -12.94 5.98
CA THR A 383 12.30 -11.52 6.19
C THR A 383 12.93 -10.92 7.46
N VAL A 384 13.16 -11.72 8.51
CA VAL A 384 13.92 -11.29 9.70
C VAL A 384 15.43 -11.34 9.42
N ALA A 385 15.91 -12.40 8.78
CA ALA A 385 17.31 -12.54 8.37
C ALA A 385 17.80 -11.35 7.53
N ALA A 386 17.03 -10.97 6.50
CA ALA A 386 17.29 -9.85 5.59
C ALA A 386 17.25 -8.44 6.23
N ARG A 387 17.04 -8.36 7.55
CA ARG A 387 17.02 -7.11 8.33
C ARG A 387 17.99 -7.13 9.50
N SER A 388 18.61 -8.27 9.81
CA SER A 388 19.44 -8.43 11.00
C SER A 388 20.91 -8.11 10.69
N PRO A 389 21.55 -7.17 11.41
CA PRO A 389 23.00 -6.91 11.25
C PRO A 389 23.87 -8.09 11.72
N LEU A 390 23.27 -9.14 12.29
CA LEU A 390 23.93 -10.41 12.61
C LEU A 390 24.10 -11.34 11.40
N LEU A 391 23.49 -11.00 10.25
CA LEU A 391 23.62 -11.68 8.96
C LEU A 391 24.03 -10.71 7.82
N PRO A 392 25.23 -10.10 7.87
CA PRO A 392 25.73 -9.23 6.80
C PRO A 392 25.84 -9.93 5.43
N GLU A 393 25.86 -11.26 5.41
CA GLU A 393 25.76 -12.09 4.21
C GLU A 393 24.48 -11.80 3.40
N TRP A 394 23.40 -11.35 4.06
CA TRP A 394 22.16 -10.99 3.38
C TRP A 394 22.15 -9.55 2.85
N SER A 395 22.87 -8.62 3.50
CA SER A 395 22.76 -7.16 3.27
C SER A 395 23.74 -6.63 2.22
N GLY A 396 23.97 -7.38 1.15
CA GLY A 396 24.61 -6.89 -0.09
C GLY A 396 26.01 -6.30 0.03
N ALA A 397 26.72 -6.52 1.16
CA ALA A 397 28.14 -6.21 1.29
C ALA A 397 28.92 -6.98 0.21
N PRO A 398 30.00 -6.41 -0.36
CA PRO A 398 30.42 -6.76 -1.70
C PRO A 398 30.88 -8.22 -1.82
N PHE A 399 30.15 -8.98 -2.62
CA PHE A 399 30.84 -9.66 -3.72
C PHE A 399 31.31 -8.57 -4.68
N GLY A 400 32.62 -8.35 -4.75
CA GLY A 400 33.23 -7.54 -5.81
C GLY A 400 33.49 -8.43 -7.03
N GLU A 401 34.63 -8.21 -7.67
CA GLU A 401 35.40 -9.34 -8.19
C GLU A 401 35.90 -10.16 -6.99
N THR A 402 35.00 -10.97 -6.42
CA THR A 402 35.39 -11.97 -5.44
C THR A 402 35.99 -13.12 -6.24
N ASP A 403 37.32 -13.24 -6.16
CA ASP A 403 38.10 -14.20 -6.94
C ASP A 403 37.42 -15.56 -7.03
N ALA A 404 37.55 -16.20 -8.20
CA ALA A 404 37.23 -17.63 -8.33
C ALA A 404 37.95 -18.47 -7.24
N ALA A 405 39.11 -18.00 -6.75
CA ALA A 405 39.83 -18.55 -5.61
C ALA A 405 39.01 -18.64 -4.31
N VAL A 406 38.08 -17.72 -4.01
CA VAL A 406 37.27 -17.84 -2.77
C VAL A 406 36.26 -18.99 -2.90
N VAL A 407 35.69 -19.19 -4.09
CA VAL A 407 34.84 -20.36 -4.39
C VAL A 407 35.65 -21.66 -4.26
N ASP A 408 36.94 -21.62 -4.59
CA ASP A 408 37.90 -22.74 -4.53
C ASP A 408 38.45 -23.02 -3.11
N THR A 409 38.11 -22.21 -2.11
CA THR A 409 38.52 -22.40 -0.69
C THR A 409 37.41 -22.96 0.21
N ALA A 410 36.20 -23.18 -0.30
CA ALA A 410 35.15 -23.87 0.45
C ALA A 410 35.56 -25.34 0.71
N PRO A 411 35.33 -25.89 1.93
CA PRO A 411 35.63 -27.30 2.20
C PRO A 411 34.97 -28.23 1.17
N ALA A 412 35.70 -29.27 0.75
CA ALA A 412 35.29 -30.18 -0.32
C ALA A 412 33.89 -30.78 -0.11
N ASP A 413 33.45 -30.91 1.14
CA ASP A 413 32.15 -31.45 1.52
C ASP A 413 31.02 -30.43 1.36
N VAL A 414 31.25 -29.14 1.64
CA VAL A 414 30.32 -28.04 1.33
C VAL A 414 30.21 -27.85 -0.19
N ALA A 415 31.34 -27.95 -0.90
CA ALA A 415 31.36 -27.92 -2.37
C ALA A 415 30.63 -29.13 -2.99
N ARG A 416 30.75 -30.32 -2.39
CA ARG A 416 29.99 -31.53 -2.79
C ARG A 416 28.50 -31.42 -2.46
N ALA A 417 28.13 -30.86 -1.31
CA ALA A 417 26.73 -30.67 -0.90
C ALA A 417 26.01 -29.65 -1.80
N SER A 418 26.72 -28.64 -2.28
CA SER A 418 26.20 -27.60 -3.20
C SER A 418 26.12 -28.06 -4.68
N ARG A 419 26.36 -29.35 -4.99
CA ARG A 419 26.38 -29.84 -6.38
C ARG A 419 25.03 -29.86 -7.09
N VAL A 420 23.92 -29.90 -6.36
CA VAL A 420 22.58 -29.74 -6.95
C VAL A 420 22.38 -28.26 -7.23
N THR A 421 22.56 -27.83 -8.48
CA THR A 421 22.37 -26.43 -8.82
C THR A 421 20.90 -26.04 -8.71
N LEU A 422 20.61 -24.78 -8.38
CA LEU A 422 19.24 -24.26 -8.45
C LEU A 422 18.67 -24.27 -9.88
N SER A 423 19.48 -24.56 -10.90
CA SER A 423 19.06 -24.81 -12.28
C SER A 423 18.45 -26.20 -12.47
N GLU A 424 18.97 -27.25 -11.80
CA GLU A 424 18.36 -28.59 -11.78
C GLU A 424 17.03 -28.59 -11.03
N LEU A 425 16.96 -27.82 -9.93
CA LEU A 425 15.72 -27.64 -9.15
C LEU A 425 14.59 -26.91 -9.91
N ARG A 426 14.87 -26.28 -11.07
CA ARG A 426 13.83 -25.71 -11.95
C ARG A 426 12.88 -26.77 -12.52
N ALA A 427 13.31 -28.03 -12.63
CA ALA A 427 12.54 -29.13 -13.21
C ALA A 427 11.55 -29.79 -12.21
N ALA A 428 10.91 -28.98 -11.35
CA ALA A 428 9.87 -29.47 -10.45
C ALA A 428 8.66 -29.97 -11.27
N VAL A 429 8.52 -31.30 -11.37
CA VAL A 429 7.41 -31.96 -12.07
C VAL A 429 6.10 -31.56 -11.41
N ARG A 430 5.29 -30.79 -12.13
CA ARG A 430 3.94 -30.39 -11.72
C ARG A 430 3.01 -31.59 -11.74
N SER A 431 2.05 -31.64 -10.80
CA SER A 431 0.87 -32.49 -10.92
C SER A 431 0.14 -32.17 -12.23
N ASP A 432 -0.47 -33.17 -12.84
CA ASP A 432 -1.17 -33.00 -14.12
C ASP A 432 -2.40 -32.08 -13.98
N ASP A 433 -3.02 -32.04 -12.78
CA ASP A 433 -4.04 -31.06 -12.41
C ASP A 433 -3.59 -29.59 -12.57
N ALA A 434 -2.29 -29.31 -12.42
CA ALA A 434 -1.72 -27.96 -12.59
C ALA A 434 -1.26 -27.68 -14.05
N LYS A 435 -1.31 -28.70 -14.92
CA LYS A 435 -1.08 -28.60 -16.38
C LYS A 435 -2.39 -28.50 -17.17
N ASP A 436 -3.55 -28.62 -16.52
CA ASP A 436 -4.88 -28.45 -17.10
C ASP A 436 -5.23 -26.95 -17.20
N PRO A 437 -5.25 -26.31 -18.39
CA PRO A 437 -5.54 -24.88 -18.50
C PRO A 437 -6.98 -24.51 -18.14
N ALA A 438 -7.92 -25.48 -18.10
CA ALA A 438 -9.31 -25.23 -17.75
C ALA A 438 -9.52 -25.06 -16.22
N ARG A 439 -8.52 -25.40 -15.40
CA ARG A 439 -8.55 -25.20 -13.94
C ARG A 439 -7.79 -23.95 -13.55
N GLU A 440 -8.43 -23.02 -12.86
CA GLU A 440 -7.76 -21.84 -12.29
C GLU A 440 -6.91 -22.23 -11.06
N THR A 441 -5.68 -22.69 -11.28
CA THR A 441 -4.77 -23.06 -10.18
C THR A 441 -3.67 -22.00 -9.96
N PRO A 442 -3.33 -21.62 -8.71
CA PRO A 442 -2.37 -20.54 -8.45
C PRO A 442 -0.96 -20.79 -9.01
N ASP A 443 -0.56 -22.05 -9.18
CA ASP A 443 0.76 -22.44 -9.70
C ASP A 443 0.93 -22.13 -11.19
N GLN A 444 -0.16 -21.98 -11.96
CA GLN A 444 -0.11 -21.62 -13.38
C GLN A 444 0.41 -20.20 -13.62
N PHE A 445 0.33 -19.31 -12.64
CA PHE A 445 0.68 -17.90 -12.77
C PHE A 445 1.96 -17.55 -12.01
N LEU A 446 2.65 -16.49 -12.43
CA LEU A 446 3.66 -15.79 -11.63
C LEU A 446 2.99 -14.69 -10.79
N ASN A 447 3.54 -14.38 -9.62
CA ASN A 447 3.01 -13.31 -8.78
C ASN A 447 3.23 -11.91 -9.44
N PRO A 448 2.19 -11.04 -9.54
CA PRO A 448 2.29 -9.79 -10.28
C PRO A 448 3.13 -8.70 -9.60
N GLU A 449 3.29 -8.73 -8.27
CA GLU A 449 4.18 -7.82 -7.53
C GLU A 449 5.64 -8.20 -7.73
N LEU A 450 5.97 -9.49 -7.64
CA LEU A 450 7.34 -9.98 -7.88
C LEU A 450 7.73 -9.78 -9.35
N SER A 451 6.81 -10.02 -10.29
CA SER A 451 7.00 -9.71 -11.71
C SER A 451 7.20 -8.20 -11.98
N TRP A 452 6.67 -7.32 -11.13
CA TRP A 452 6.99 -5.88 -11.17
C TRP A 452 8.40 -5.59 -10.63
N LEU A 453 8.82 -6.25 -9.54
CA LEU A 453 10.19 -6.12 -9.03
C LEU A 453 11.22 -6.60 -10.06
N GLU A 454 10.94 -7.66 -10.83
CA GLU A 454 11.78 -8.09 -11.94
C GLU A 454 11.89 -7.03 -13.06
N PHE A 455 10.81 -6.31 -13.36
CA PHE A 455 10.87 -5.19 -14.29
C PHE A 455 11.78 -4.08 -13.76
N ASN A 456 11.63 -3.64 -12.51
CA ASN A 456 12.46 -2.55 -11.99
C ASN A 456 13.92 -3.00 -11.76
N SER A 457 14.18 -4.26 -11.39
CA SER A 457 15.53 -4.84 -11.30
C SER A 457 16.30 -4.76 -12.63
N ARG A 458 15.60 -4.89 -13.76
CA ARG A 458 16.19 -4.76 -15.11
C ARG A 458 16.30 -3.32 -15.60
N VAL A 459 15.53 -2.39 -15.03
CA VAL A 459 15.79 -0.94 -15.17
C VAL A 459 17.08 -0.56 -14.41
N LEU A 460 17.29 -1.11 -13.21
CA LEU A 460 18.53 -0.91 -12.45
C LEU A 460 19.75 -1.51 -13.17
N ALA A 461 19.59 -2.65 -13.85
CA ALA A 461 20.66 -3.24 -14.66
C ALA A 461 21.18 -2.30 -15.77
N LEU A 462 20.33 -1.43 -16.34
CA LEU A 462 20.75 -0.40 -17.31
C LEU A 462 21.49 0.79 -16.67
N ALA A 463 21.39 0.94 -15.35
CA ALA A 463 22.19 1.90 -14.60
C ALA A 463 23.55 1.30 -14.19
N GLU A 464 23.56 -0.01 -13.88
CA GLU A 464 24.76 -0.77 -13.55
C GLU A 464 25.66 -0.98 -14.77
N ASP A 465 25.08 -1.26 -15.94
CA ASP A 465 25.76 -1.47 -17.23
C ASP A 465 26.67 -0.29 -17.63
N GLU A 466 27.95 -0.59 -17.82
CA GLU A 466 28.98 0.40 -18.17
C GLU A 466 29.00 0.78 -19.66
N THR A 467 28.36 -0.03 -20.52
CA THR A 467 28.17 0.31 -21.94
C THR A 467 27.08 1.36 -22.15
N THR A 468 26.24 1.58 -21.14
CA THR A 468 25.24 2.65 -21.13
C THR A 468 25.92 4.00 -20.74
N PRO A 469 25.70 5.10 -21.49
CA PRO A 469 26.35 6.39 -21.20
C PRO A 469 26.08 6.93 -19.79
N PRO A 470 27.02 7.63 -19.12
CA PRO A 470 26.85 8.07 -17.73
C PRO A 470 25.60 8.91 -17.46
N GLY A 471 25.21 9.82 -18.37
CA GLY A 471 23.97 10.59 -18.25
C GLY A 471 22.73 9.69 -18.27
N ALA A 472 22.73 8.66 -19.12
CA ALA A 472 21.67 7.65 -19.15
C ALA A 472 21.67 6.77 -17.89
N ARG A 473 22.82 6.33 -17.37
CA ARG A 473 22.92 5.55 -16.11
C ARG A 473 22.28 6.31 -14.94
N LEU A 474 22.60 7.61 -14.80
CA LEU A 474 21.99 8.50 -13.79
C LEU A 474 20.47 8.62 -13.95
N ARG A 475 19.97 8.76 -15.18
CA ARG A 475 18.51 8.75 -15.42
C ARG A 475 17.88 7.40 -15.10
N PHE A 476 18.53 6.27 -15.36
CA PHE A 476 18.00 4.95 -14.99
C PHE A 476 17.93 4.76 -13.47
N LEU A 477 18.89 5.29 -12.68
CA LEU A 477 18.75 5.37 -11.21
C LEU A 477 17.55 6.21 -10.78
N GLY A 478 17.34 7.37 -11.41
CA GLY A 478 16.20 8.24 -11.13
C GLY A 478 14.85 7.60 -11.50
N ILE A 479 14.78 6.92 -12.65
CA ILE A 479 13.60 6.17 -13.11
C ILE A 479 13.32 4.99 -12.17
N PHE A 480 14.34 4.25 -11.74
CA PHE A 480 14.21 3.17 -10.76
C PHE A 480 13.57 3.67 -9.46
N SER A 481 14.03 4.82 -8.94
CA SER A 481 13.43 5.46 -7.75
C SER A 481 11.97 5.84 -7.95
N SER A 482 11.64 6.59 -9.01
CA SER A 482 10.24 7.02 -9.24
C SER A 482 9.28 5.86 -9.54
N ASN A 483 9.78 4.80 -10.20
CA ASN A 483 9.06 3.54 -10.34
C ASN A 483 8.78 2.89 -8.97
N LEU A 484 9.80 2.83 -8.10
CA LEU A 484 9.70 2.22 -6.78
C LEU A 484 8.76 3.00 -5.85
N ASP A 485 8.79 4.33 -5.90
CA ASP A 485 7.81 5.20 -5.24
C ASP A 485 6.38 4.79 -5.61
N GLN A 486 6.08 4.67 -6.91
CA GLN A 486 4.75 4.29 -7.38
C GLN A 486 4.36 2.86 -6.96
N PHE A 487 5.30 1.91 -6.96
CA PHE A 487 5.06 0.55 -6.49
C PHE A 487 4.72 0.48 -5.00
N VAL A 488 5.50 1.17 -4.17
CA VAL A 488 5.28 1.25 -2.71
C VAL A 488 3.94 1.93 -2.42
N MET A 489 3.71 3.10 -3.01
CA MET A 489 2.50 3.90 -2.86
C MET A 489 1.21 3.17 -3.31
N THR A 490 1.27 2.31 -4.34
CA THR A 490 0.04 1.72 -4.92
C THR A 490 -0.11 0.21 -4.76
N ARG A 491 0.96 -0.59 -4.75
CA ARG A 491 0.87 -2.06 -4.55
C ARG A 491 1.14 -2.46 -3.11
N VAL A 492 2.23 -1.97 -2.51
CA VAL A 492 2.54 -2.27 -1.11
C VAL A 492 1.46 -1.67 -0.19
N GLY A 493 1.02 -0.44 -0.45
CA GLY A 493 -0.11 0.18 0.26
C GLY A 493 -1.41 -0.65 0.19
N ALA A 494 -1.78 -1.13 -1.01
CA ALA A 494 -2.98 -1.97 -1.18
C ALA A 494 -2.85 -3.34 -0.49
N LEU A 495 -1.68 -4.00 -0.57
CA LEU A 495 -1.43 -5.26 0.14
C LEU A 495 -1.54 -5.09 1.67
N LYS A 496 -0.96 -4.01 2.22
CA LYS A 496 -1.08 -3.69 3.64
C LYS A 496 -2.52 -3.45 4.08
N GLN A 497 -3.29 -2.70 3.29
CA GLN A 497 -4.71 -2.46 3.54
C GLN A 497 -5.53 -3.76 3.48
N LEU A 498 -5.21 -4.70 2.58
CA LEU A 498 -5.83 -6.03 2.57
C LEU A 498 -5.50 -6.84 3.83
N VAL A 499 -4.25 -6.86 4.29
CA VAL A 499 -3.86 -7.55 5.53
C VAL A 499 -4.52 -6.93 6.76
N ALA A 500 -4.51 -5.59 6.87
CA ALA A 500 -5.14 -4.86 7.98
C ALA A 500 -6.66 -5.08 8.04
N ALA A 501 -7.33 -5.15 6.88
CA ALA A 501 -8.74 -5.49 6.78
C ALA A 501 -9.06 -6.99 6.97
N GLY A 502 -8.08 -7.81 7.39
CA GLY A 502 -8.22 -9.26 7.60
C GLY A 502 -8.29 -10.09 6.31
N ARG A 503 -8.19 -9.49 5.13
CA ARG A 503 -8.39 -10.11 3.80
C ARG A 503 -7.13 -10.81 3.29
N ASN A 504 -6.51 -11.64 4.13
CA ASN A 504 -5.23 -12.31 3.86
C ASN A 504 -5.36 -13.69 3.17
N ALA A 505 -6.36 -13.85 2.29
CA ALA A 505 -6.59 -15.09 1.55
C ALA A 505 -5.71 -15.19 0.28
N ARG A 506 -5.41 -16.41 -0.19
CA ARG A 506 -4.70 -16.62 -1.47
C ARG A 506 -5.60 -16.27 -2.64
N SER A 507 -5.04 -15.60 -3.66
CA SER A 507 -5.73 -15.37 -4.93
C SER A 507 -5.41 -16.48 -5.94
N PRO A 508 -6.39 -17.02 -6.70
CA PRO A 508 -6.15 -17.94 -7.81
C PRO A 508 -5.17 -17.43 -8.87
N HIS A 509 -4.96 -16.12 -8.97
CA HIS A 509 -4.04 -15.50 -9.93
C HIS A 509 -2.81 -14.85 -9.27
N GLY A 510 -2.63 -15.03 -7.95
CA GLY A 510 -1.57 -14.40 -7.16
C GLY A 510 -0.23 -15.15 -7.13
N GLY A 511 -0.03 -16.15 -8.00
CA GLY A 511 1.16 -17.01 -8.00
C GLY A 511 1.27 -17.96 -6.80
N GLY A 512 0.16 -18.16 -6.05
CA GLY A 512 0.10 -19.02 -4.87
C GLY A 512 0.40 -18.33 -3.53
N LEU A 513 0.69 -17.04 -3.50
CA LEU A 513 0.96 -16.29 -2.27
C LEU A 513 -0.31 -15.67 -1.66
N ARG A 514 -0.37 -15.59 -0.33
CA ARG A 514 -1.24 -14.67 0.43
C ARG A 514 -0.70 -13.23 0.36
N PRO A 515 -1.51 -12.19 0.64
CA PRO A 515 -1.03 -10.81 0.76
C PRO A 515 0.14 -10.64 1.74
N GLN A 516 0.12 -11.26 2.92
CA GLN A 516 1.26 -11.23 3.85
C GLN A 516 2.49 -11.95 3.29
N GLU A 517 2.32 -13.14 2.71
CA GLU A 517 3.41 -13.89 2.06
C GLU A 517 4.06 -13.08 0.92
N THR A 518 3.27 -12.23 0.24
CA THR A 518 3.75 -11.31 -0.79
C THR A 518 4.51 -10.12 -0.19
N LEU A 519 4.07 -9.57 0.95
CA LEU A 519 4.79 -8.51 1.68
C LEU A 519 6.11 -9.00 2.30
N ASP A 520 6.13 -10.24 2.80
CA ASP A 520 7.33 -10.94 3.26
C ASP A 520 8.33 -11.06 2.08
N ALA A 521 7.88 -11.62 0.95
CA ALA A 521 8.71 -11.76 -0.25
C ALA A 521 9.23 -10.41 -0.81
N ILE A 522 8.39 -9.38 -0.89
CA ILE A 522 8.80 -8.02 -1.30
C ILE A 522 9.88 -7.47 -0.35
N SER A 523 9.73 -7.67 0.97
CA SER A 523 10.69 -7.18 1.97
C SER A 523 12.10 -7.73 1.76
N VAL A 524 12.20 -9.02 1.45
CA VAL A 524 13.48 -9.72 1.23
C VAL A 524 14.11 -9.31 -0.11
N ARG A 525 13.30 -9.15 -1.17
CA ARG A 525 13.80 -8.82 -2.51
C ARG A 525 14.14 -7.33 -2.69
N LEU A 526 13.49 -6.43 -1.97
CA LEU A 526 13.65 -4.99 -2.18
C LEU A 526 14.94 -4.41 -1.59
N ARG A 527 15.39 -4.88 -0.41
CA ARG A 527 16.57 -4.32 0.27
C ARG A 527 17.86 -4.45 -0.56
N PRO A 528 18.17 -5.62 -1.16
CA PRO A 528 19.32 -5.77 -2.07
C PRO A 528 19.24 -4.92 -3.35
N LEU A 529 18.03 -4.59 -3.83
CA LEU A 529 17.86 -3.69 -4.98
C LEU A 529 18.19 -2.23 -4.61
N ILE A 530 17.84 -1.79 -3.39
CA ILE A 530 18.21 -0.46 -2.89
C ILE A 530 19.72 -0.40 -2.63
N GLU A 531 20.32 -1.44 -2.04
CA GLU A 531 21.78 -1.53 -1.83
C GLU A 531 22.55 -1.46 -3.17
N ARG A 532 22.09 -2.18 -4.21
CA ARG A 532 22.60 -2.07 -5.58
C ARG A 532 22.45 -0.65 -6.15
N GLN A 533 21.29 -0.01 -5.96
CA GLN A 533 21.04 1.35 -6.43
C GLN A 533 22.02 2.36 -5.83
N TYR A 534 22.26 2.33 -4.51
CA TYR A 534 23.22 3.25 -3.88
C TYR A 534 24.67 2.92 -4.22
N ARG A 535 25.04 1.65 -4.40
CA ARG A 535 26.38 1.28 -4.93
C ARG A 535 26.62 1.87 -6.32
N THR A 536 25.61 1.82 -7.19
CA THR A 536 25.65 2.36 -8.56
C THR A 536 25.60 3.89 -8.59
N PHE A 537 24.95 4.52 -7.61
CA PHE A 537 25.09 5.96 -7.40
C PHE A 537 26.53 6.32 -7.03
N HIS A 538 27.17 5.60 -6.10
CA HIS A 538 28.54 5.90 -5.65
C HIS A 538 29.62 5.77 -6.72
N SER A 539 29.44 4.89 -7.71
CA SER A 539 30.36 4.84 -8.87
C SER A 539 30.16 6.00 -9.85
N LEU A 540 29.03 6.70 -9.79
CA LEU A 540 28.70 7.85 -10.65
C LEU A 540 28.81 9.20 -9.93
N GLU A 541 28.74 9.25 -8.60
CA GLU A 541 28.85 10.47 -7.79
C GLU A 541 30.09 11.33 -8.13
N PRO A 542 31.30 10.77 -8.36
CA PRO A 542 32.47 11.57 -8.76
C PRO A 542 32.26 12.37 -10.06
N LEU A 543 31.45 11.84 -10.98
CA LEU A 543 31.14 12.49 -12.26
C LEU A 543 30.22 13.72 -12.10
N LEU A 544 29.50 13.82 -10.96
CA LEU A 544 28.63 14.94 -10.62
C LEU A 544 29.40 16.12 -9.99
N GLN A 545 30.68 15.92 -9.67
CA GLN A 545 31.54 16.84 -8.92
C GLN A 545 30.85 17.37 -7.65
N LEU A 546 30.16 16.49 -6.91
CA LEU A 546 29.31 16.87 -5.80
C LEU A 546 30.13 17.44 -4.64
N GLN A 547 29.81 18.67 -4.24
CA GLN A 547 30.43 19.39 -3.14
C GLN A 547 29.60 19.20 -1.87
N ARG A 548 30.29 19.06 -0.74
CA ARG A 548 29.71 19.08 0.60
C ARG A 548 30.03 20.41 1.27
N TRP A 549 29.19 20.86 2.20
CA TRP A 549 29.33 22.17 2.86
C TRP A 549 30.70 22.38 3.55
N ASP A 550 31.25 21.31 4.13
CA ASP A 550 32.57 21.27 4.76
C ASP A 550 33.74 21.41 3.77
N ARG A 551 33.52 21.09 2.48
CA ARG A 551 34.53 21.17 1.40
C ARG A 551 34.50 22.47 0.59
N LEU A 552 33.49 23.32 0.77
CA LEU A 552 33.44 24.65 0.16
C LEU A 552 34.49 25.58 0.79
N SER A 553 35.08 26.48 -0.01
CA SER A 553 35.89 27.59 0.51
C SER A 553 35.02 28.63 1.24
N ASP A 554 35.59 29.50 2.07
CA ASP A 554 34.80 30.47 2.84
C ASP A 554 34.08 31.51 1.97
N GLU A 555 34.64 31.89 0.82
CA GLU A 555 33.95 32.71 -0.18
C GLU A 555 32.76 31.95 -0.80
N GLU A 556 32.94 30.68 -1.14
CA GLU A 556 31.86 29.83 -1.65
C GLU A 556 30.76 29.64 -0.60
N ARG A 557 31.12 29.41 0.67
CA ARG A 557 30.17 29.32 1.80
C ARG A 557 29.41 30.62 1.96
N ALA A 558 30.08 31.78 1.98
CA ALA A 558 29.43 33.08 2.13
C ALA A 558 28.43 33.36 0.99
N ARG A 559 28.84 33.11 -0.26
CA ARG A 559 27.99 33.26 -1.45
C ARG A 559 26.82 32.28 -1.46
N MET A 560 27.05 31.01 -1.15
CA MET A 560 25.98 29.99 -1.07
C MET A 560 25.03 30.27 0.10
N ARG A 561 25.52 30.79 1.24
CA ARG A 561 24.69 31.21 2.37
C ARG A 561 23.80 32.41 2.03
N ALA A 562 24.35 33.42 1.34
CA ALA A 562 23.57 34.54 0.81
C ALA A 562 22.51 34.07 -0.21
N ARG A 563 22.89 33.12 -1.08
CA ARG A 563 21.95 32.45 -2.00
C ARG A 563 20.83 31.72 -1.24
N CYS A 564 21.16 30.97 -0.20
CA CYS A 564 20.19 30.27 0.64
C CYS A 564 19.21 31.26 1.30
N ALA A 565 19.71 32.36 1.87
CA ALA A 565 18.90 33.40 2.48
C ALA A 565 17.92 34.08 1.50
N ASN A 566 18.33 34.30 0.24
CA ASN A 566 17.57 35.07 -0.73
C ASN A 566 16.68 34.21 -1.65
N GLU A 567 17.09 32.99 -2.01
CA GLU A 567 16.40 32.12 -2.98
C GLU A 567 15.71 30.91 -2.35
N VAL A 568 16.18 30.42 -1.19
CA VAL A 568 15.70 29.15 -0.59
C VAL A 568 14.83 29.39 0.64
N LEU A 569 15.34 30.11 1.64
CA LEU A 569 14.62 30.34 2.91
C LEU A 569 13.24 31.01 2.77
N PRO A 570 12.96 31.92 1.80
CA PRO A 570 11.62 32.49 1.62
C PRO A 570 10.52 31.46 1.32
N PHE A 571 10.88 30.27 0.84
CA PHE A 571 9.96 29.17 0.51
C PHE A 571 9.95 28.05 1.56
N VAL A 572 10.71 28.20 2.66
CA VAL A 572 10.96 27.16 3.65
C VAL A 572 10.44 27.60 5.02
N SER A 573 9.56 26.79 5.62
CA SER A 573 8.95 27.08 6.93
C SER A 573 9.20 25.92 7.93
N PRO A 574 9.82 26.17 9.09
CA PRO A 574 10.13 25.12 10.06
C PRO A 574 8.89 24.72 10.87
N LYS A 575 8.52 23.44 10.79
CA LYS A 575 7.43 22.83 11.56
C LYS A 575 7.96 22.26 12.87
N ALA A 576 7.73 22.95 14.00
CA ALA A 576 8.18 22.49 15.31
C ALA A 576 7.52 21.15 15.72
N LEU A 577 8.31 20.21 16.25
CA LEU A 577 7.83 18.93 16.78
C LEU A 577 7.51 19.03 18.27
N THR A 578 6.39 19.67 18.57
CA THR A 578 5.90 19.85 19.93
C THR A 578 5.38 18.53 20.49
N ARG A 579 6.19 17.85 21.33
CA ARG A 579 5.79 16.60 22.03
C ARG A 579 4.82 16.81 23.21
N ALA A 580 4.21 17.99 23.35
CA ALA A 580 3.23 18.24 24.40
C ALA A 580 1.86 17.65 24.00
N PRO A 581 1.13 16.98 24.91
CA PRO A 581 -0.16 16.37 24.58
C PRO A 581 -1.15 17.37 23.97
N GLY A 582 -1.76 17.01 22.84
CA GLY A 582 -2.72 17.87 22.12
C GLY A 582 -2.14 18.63 20.93
N HIS A 583 -0.81 18.66 20.76
CA HIS A 583 -0.20 19.09 19.49
C HIS A 583 -0.08 17.87 18.56
N PRO A 584 -0.70 17.88 17.36
CA PRO A 584 -0.53 16.80 16.40
C PRO A 584 0.89 16.80 15.84
N PHE A 585 1.38 15.64 15.41
CA PHE A 585 2.59 15.57 14.59
C PHE A 585 2.37 16.40 13.31
N PRO A 586 3.30 17.30 12.92
CA PRO A 586 3.09 18.15 11.76
C PRO A 586 2.96 17.32 10.49
N LEU A 587 1.84 17.45 9.78
CA LEU A 587 1.59 16.71 8.54
C LEU A 587 2.74 16.96 7.54
N VAL A 588 3.48 15.90 7.21
CA VAL A 588 4.56 15.91 6.22
C VAL A 588 4.02 15.46 4.86
N GLY A 589 4.28 16.23 3.80
CA GLY A 589 3.78 15.95 2.46
C GLY A 589 4.34 14.65 1.85
N ASP A 590 3.53 13.97 1.02
CA ASP A 590 3.96 12.79 0.26
C ASP A 590 5.20 13.09 -0.61
N ARG A 591 6.22 12.24 -0.50
CA ARG A 591 7.48 12.27 -1.26
C ARG A 591 8.26 13.59 -1.20
N ARG A 592 7.95 14.48 -0.26
CA ARG A 592 8.75 15.68 0.01
C ARG A 592 10.04 15.34 0.74
N LEU A 593 11.16 15.81 0.20
CA LEU A 593 12.44 15.79 0.89
C LEU A 593 12.39 16.77 2.07
N SER A 594 12.80 16.30 3.24
CA SER A 594 12.61 17.00 4.51
C SER A 594 13.84 16.82 5.40
N LEU A 595 14.23 17.84 6.17
CA LEU A 595 15.24 17.71 7.22
C LEU A 595 14.55 17.56 8.59
N LEU A 596 14.89 16.51 9.34
CA LEU A 596 14.62 16.44 10.77
C LEU A 596 15.79 17.08 11.52
N VAL A 597 15.55 18.26 12.09
CA VAL A 597 16.53 19.03 12.86
C VAL A 597 16.33 18.77 14.35
N ALA A 598 17.40 18.42 15.05
CA ALA A 598 17.48 18.34 16.51
C ALA A 598 18.26 19.54 17.04
N MET A 599 17.73 20.24 18.05
CA MET A 599 18.33 21.47 18.58
C MET A 599 18.02 21.69 20.07
N ARG A 600 18.72 22.65 20.67
CA ARG A 600 18.46 23.15 22.04
C ARG A 600 18.43 24.68 22.01
N ASP A 601 17.61 25.31 22.86
CA ASP A 601 17.62 26.77 22.98
C ASP A 601 18.94 27.29 23.57
N GLN A 602 19.50 26.61 24.57
CA GLN A 602 20.82 26.90 25.14
C GLN A 602 21.59 25.61 25.49
N ALA A 603 22.86 25.75 25.84
CA ALA A 603 23.66 24.63 26.35
C ALA A 603 23.02 24.07 27.64
N GLY A 604 22.74 22.77 27.67
CA GLY A 604 22.06 22.11 28.78
C GLY A 604 20.52 22.10 28.70
N SER A 605 19.88 22.95 27.90
CA SER A 605 18.42 22.92 27.70
C SER A 605 17.96 21.58 27.12
N PRO A 606 16.69 21.15 27.35
CA PRO A 606 16.13 19.95 26.72
C PRO A 606 16.27 19.97 25.19
N MET A 607 16.39 18.78 24.58
CA MET A 607 16.42 18.64 23.13
C MET A 607 14.99 18.73 22.57
N HIS A 608 14.76 19.70 21.68
CA HIS A 608 13.57 19.79 20.85
C HIS A 608 13.91 19.59 19.38
N TYR A 609 12.89 19.47 18.54
CA TYR A 609 13.05 19.06 17.15
C TYR A 609 12.15 19.91 16.24
N ALA A 610 12.51 19.99 14.97
CA ALA A 610 11.70 20.59 13.92
C ALA A 610 11.85 19.82 12.61
N ILE A 611 10.82 19.86 11.78
CA ILE A 611 10.84 19.37 10.40
C ILE A 611 10.94 20.59 9.48
N VAL A 612 11.90 20.58 8.57
CA VAL A 612 12.09 21.60 7.54
C VAL A 612 11.83 20.93 6.21
N GLU A 613 10.64 21.14 5.63
CA GLU A 613 10.30 20.66 4.29
C GLU A 613 10.96 21.52 3.22
N ILE A 614 11.48 20.87 2.19
CA ILE A 614 12.02 21.53 1.00
C ILE A 614 10.88 21.68 -0.01
N ALA A 615 10.68 22.90 -0.52
CA ALA A 615 9.64 23.17 -1.51
C ALA A 615 9.97 22.49 -2.85
N PRO A 616 9.00 21.85 -3.53
CA PRO A 616 9.26 20.99 -4.70
C PRO A 616 9.68 21.77 -5.95
N ASP A 617 9.45 23.09 -5.98
CA ASP A 617 9.80 23.97 -7.10
C ASP A 617 11.23 24.53 -6.99
N LEU A 618 11.94 24.24 -5.91
CA LEU A 618 13.35 24.62 -5.71
C LEU A 618 14.28 23.62 -6.40
N PRO A 619 15.30 24.05 -7.16
CA PRO A 619 16.26 23.15 -7.78
C PRO A 619 17.08 22.45 -6.70
N ARG A 620 17.10 21.12 -6.70
CA ARG A 620 17.78 20.35 -5.66
C ARG A 620 19.29 20.38 -5.82
N TRP A 621 19.77 20.46 -7.05
CA TRP A 621 21.18 20.49 -7.42
C TRP A 621 21.65 21.92 -7.62
N VAL A 622 22.03 22.59 -6.53
CA VAL A 622 22.40 24.00 -6.54
C VAL A 622 23.82 24.15 -7.07
N SER A 623 23.98 24.81 -8.22
CA SER A 623 25.31 25.09 -8.78
C SER A 623 26.12 26.02 -7.87
N VAL A 624 27.35 25.59 -7.58
CA VAL A 624 28.40 26.34 -6.87
C VAL A 624 29.33 27.01 -7.89
N SER A 625 29.69 26.29 -8.95
CA SER A 625 30.40 26.80 -10.13
C SER A 625 30.00 25.96 -11.35
N ALA A 626 30.57 26.25 -12.53
CA ALA A 626 30.46 25.34 -13.67
C ALA A 626 30.88 23.91 -13.24
N GLY A 627 30.08 22.90 -13.59
CA GLY A 627 30.28 21.49 -13.23
C GLY A 627 30.02 21.11 -11.77
N ARG A 628 30.28 22.00 -10.80
CA ARG A 628 30.23 21.72 -9.35
C ARG A 628 28.89 22.11 -8.72
N HIS A 629 28.28 21.16 -8.04
CA HIS A 629 26.95 21.30 -7.41
C HIS A 629 27.02 21.01 -5.91
N ILE A 630 26.10 21.56 -5.13
CA ILE A 630 25.80 21.16 -3.75
C ILE A 630 24.32 20.78 -3.67
N LEU A 631 23.98 19.79 -2.84
CA LEU A 631 22.58 19.43 -2.61
C LEU A 631 21.88 20.50 -1.77
N ILE A 632 20.62 20.81 -2.06
CA ILE A 632 19.83 21.80 -1.32
C ILE A 632 19.66 21.40 0.16
N GLU A 633 19.61 20.11 0.48
CA GLU A 633 19.63 19.62 1.86
C GLU A 633 20.95 19.90 2.59
N ASP A 634 22.10 19.84 1.90
CA ASP A 634 23.43 20.18 2.45
C ASP A 634 23.57 21.71 2.61
N LEU A 635 23.07 22.48 1.64
CA LEU A 635 23.01 23.94 1.68
C LEU A 635 22.15 24.46 2.84
N LEU A 636 20.96 23.85 3.03
CA LEU A 636 20.09 24.13 4.18
C LEU A 636 20.77 23.73 5.49
N ARG A 637 21.37 22.53 5.56
CA ARG A 637 22.10 22.06 6.75
C ARG A 637 23.21 23.03 7.18
N GLY A 638 23.94 23.61 6.22
CA GLY A 638 24.96 24.65 6.44
C GLY A 638 24.42 26.06 6.78
N SER A 639 23.10 26.25 6.71
CA SER A 639 22.42 27.54 6.88
C SER A 639 21.34 27.55 7.98
N LEU A 640 21.21 26.46 8.76
CA LEU A 640 20.11 26.29 9.73
C LEU A 640 20.07 27.34 10.85
N ASP A 641 21.20 27.97 11.17
CA ASP A 641 21.30 29.05 12.16
C ASP A 641 20.63 30.36 11.69
N LEU A 642 20.45 30.55 10.37
CA LEU A 642 19.57 31.61 9.83
C LEU A 642 18.09 31.34 10.11
N LEU A 643 17.70 30.06 10.13
CA LEU A 643 16.32 29.60 10.34
C LEU A 643 15.98 29.44 11.83
N PHE A 644 17.00 29.20 12.66
CA PHE A 644 16.90 28.99 14.11
C PHE A 644 17.91 29.89 14.87
N PRO A 645 17.79 31.22 14.76
CA PRO A 645 18.74 32.16 15.36
C PRO A 645 18.84 31.97 16.88
N GLY A 646 20.08 32.00 17.39
CA GLY A 646 20.38 31.83 18.81
C GLY A 646 20.29 30.41 19.36
N ARG A 647 19.92 29.40 18.55
CA ARG A 647 19.80 28.00 18.99
C ARG A 647 21.03 27.16 18.67
N ALA A 648 21.33 26.20 19.53
CA ALA A 648 22.37 25.20 19.31
C ALA A 648 21.79 24.02 18.49
N ILE A 649 22.13 23.94 17.20
CA ILE A 649 21.80 22.77 16.36
C ILE A 649 22.67 21.58 16.79
N ALA A 650 22.02 20.47 17.16
CA ALA A 650 22.69 19.23 17.56
C ALA A 650 22.82 18.21 16.41
N GLY A 651 22.01 18.36 15.36
CA GLY A 651 22.07 17.54 14.15
C GLY A 651 20.89 17.84 13.22
N ALA A 652 21.04 17.52 11.94
CA ALA A 652 19.96 17.62 10.96
C ALA A 652 20.10 16.53 9.89
N HIS A 653 19.06 15.73 9.74
CA HIS A 653 19.09 14.50 8.93
C HIS A 653 17.99 14.52 7.87
N ALA A 654 18.34 14.21 6.63
CA ALA A 654 17.37 14.14 5.54
C ALA A 654 16.50 12.89 5.65
N PHE A 655 15.21 13.07 5.40
CA PHE A 655 14.20 12.02 5.34
C PHE A 655 13.14 12.31 4.29
N ARG A 656 12.39 11.28 3.92
CA ARG A 656 11.27 11.36 2.98
C ARG A 656 10.22 10.31 3.30
N LEU A 657 8.96 10.66 3.11
CA LEU A 657 7.82 9.77 3.32
C LEU A 657 7.21 9.32 2.00
N THR A 658 6.59 8.14 1.98
CA THR A 658 5.69 7.73 0.91
C THR A 658 4.35 7.34 1.54
N ARG A 659 3.26 7.96 1.07
CA ARG A 659 1.89 7.70 1.56
C ARG A 659 1.15 6.72 0.64
N SER A 660 0.04 6.15 1.11
CA SER A 660 -0.82 5.30 0.27
C SER A 660 -1.52 6.13 -0.82
N GLY A 661 -1.50 5.66 -2.07
CA GLY A 661 -1.90 6.46 -3.24
C GLY A 661 -3.25 6.12 -3.86
N ASP A 662 -4.04 5.23 -3.23
CA ASP A 662 -5.29 4.72 -3.77
C ASP A 662 -6.50 5.58 -3.36
N LEU A 663 -6.88 6.46 -4.30
CA LEU A 663 -8.08 7.31 -4.24
C LEU A 663 -9.32 6.41 -4.30
N GLN A 664 -10.21 6.49 -3.30
CA GLN A 664 -11.44 5.70 -3.27
C GLN A 664 -12.67 6.62 -3.36
N LEU A 665 -12.92 7.05 -4.60
CA LEU A 665 -14.09 7.84 -4.98
C LEU A 665 -15.36 6.99 -4.86
N ASP A 666 -16.37 7.50 -4.17
CA ASP A 666 -17.75 7.04 -4.34
C ASP A 666 -18.33 7.70 -5.60
N GLU A 667 -18.09 7.05 -6.74
CA GLU A 667 -18.56 7.47 -8.05
C GLU A 667 -20.11 7.37 -8.20
N THR A 668 -20.83 6.85 -7.20
CA THR A 668 -22.29 6.66 -7.23
C THR A 668 -23.09 7.68 -6.41
N THR A 669 -22.48 8.32 -5.41
CA THR A 669 -23.20 9.21 -4.46
C THR A 669 -22.99 10.70 -4.75
N THR A 670 -22.03 11.10 -5.59
CA THR A 670 -21.71 12.52 -5.85
C THR A 670 -22.34 13.07 -7.13
N ALA A 671 -23.07 14.19 -7.02
CA ALA A 671 -23.73 14.85 -8.16
C ALA A 671 -22.78 15.56 -9.14
N ASN A 672 -21.53 15.83 -8.74
CA ASN A 672 -20.50 16.42 -9.59
C ASN A 672 -19.19 15.62 -9.49
N PHE A 673 -18.85 14.93 -10.58
CA PHE A 673 -17.68 14.04 -10.62
C PHE A 673 -16.34 14.78 -10.57
N LEU A 674 -16.25 16.02 -11.08
CA LEU A 674 -15.05 16.86 -10.97
C LEU A 674 -14.75 17.19 -9.50
N GLN A 675 -15.79 17.60 -8.76
CA GLN A 675 -15.66 17.97 -7.35
C GLN A 675 -15.23 16.79 -6.46
N ALA A 676 -15.74 15.58 -6.73
CA ALA A 676 -15.32 14.37 -6.02
C ALA A 676 -13.80 14.12 -6.14
N ILE A 677 -13.21 14.38 -7.31
CA ILE A 677 -11.76 14.29 -7.51
C ILE A 677 -11.04 15.41 -6.74
N GLU A 678 -11.51 16.65 -6.78
CA GLU A 678 -10.89 17.79 -6.07
C GLU A 678 -10.86 17.57 -4.55
N GLU A 679 -11.92 16.99 -3.97
CA GLU A 679 -12.00 16.64 -2.54
C GLU A 679 -11.06 15.48 -2.16
N GLU A 680 -11.05 14.37 -2.91
CA GLU A 680 -10.19 13.21 -2.62
C GLU A 680 -8.70 13.49 -2.93
N LEU A 681 -8.39 14.37 -3.88
CA LEU A 681 -7.04 14.91 -4.07
C LEU A 681 -6.55 15.69 -2.86
N SER A 682 -7.42 16.47 -2.23
CA SER A 682 -7.09 17.23 -1.02
C SER A 682 -6.81 16.28 0.15
N ARG A 683 -7.61 15.21 0.30
CA ARG A 683 -7.38 14.13 1.27
C ARG A 683 -6.11 13.30 1.00
N ARG A 684 -5.55 13.31 -0.22
CA ARG A 684 -4.38 12.49 -0.59
C ARG A 684 -3.17 12.70 0.33
N GLN A 685 -2.97 13.93 0.81
CA GLN A 685 -1.86 14.24 1.74
C GLN A 685 -2.04 13.58 3.12
N GLN A 686 -3.27 13.25 3.52
CA GLN A 686 -3.62 12.63 4.80
C GLN A 686 -3.66 11.09 4.73
N GLN A 687 -3.29 10.48 3.59
CA GLN A 687 -3.23 9.02 3.49
C GLN A 687 -2.10 8.44 4.37
N PRO A 688 -2.28 7.25 4.95
CA PRO A 688 -1.31 6.69 5.90
C PRO A 688 0.05 6.42 5.23
N VAL A 689 1.12 6.61 6.00
CA VAL A 689 2.51 6.40 5.55
C VAL A 689 2.77 4.91 5.35
N VAL A 690 3.31 4.55 4.19
CA VAL A 690 3.63 3.17 3.81
C VAL A 690 5.13 2.88 3.74
N ARG A 691 5.98 3.92 3.65
CA ARG A 691 7.45 3.87 3.69
C ARG A 691 8.04 5.15 4.29
N VAL A 692 9.15 5.01 5.01
CA VAL A 692 10.03 6.10 5.46
C VAL A 692 11.44 5.85 4.92
N GLU A 693 12.05 6.84 4.28
CA GLU A 693 13.45 6.85 3.86
C GLU A 693 14.24 7.81 4.77
N LEU A 694 15.43 7.40 5.22
CA LEU A 694 16.28 8.13 6.16
C LEU A 694 17.75 8.07 5.70
N GLU A 695 18.52 9.14 5.89
CA GLU A 695 19.99 9.05 5.85
C GLU A 695 20.49 7.99 6.83
N ALA A 696 21.46 7.15 6.44
CA ALA A 696 22.03 6.13 7.32
C ALA A 696 22.70 6.70 8.59
N THR A 697 23.12 7.96 8.55
CA THR A 697 23.66 8.72 9.69
C THR A 697 22.61 9.12 10.74
N THR A 698 21.32 8.90 10.47
CA THR A 698 20.22 9.23 11.40
C THR A 698 20.30 8.37 12.68
N PRO A 699 20.50 8.98 13.87
CA PRO A 699 20.55 8.26 15.14
C PRO A 699 19.28 7.45 15.40
N ALA A 700 19.42 6.29 16.07
CA ALA A 700 18.29 5.42 16.42
C ALA A 700 17.15 6.19 17.11
N VAL A 701 17.47 7.03 18.11
CA VAL A 701 16.48 7.86 18.83
C VAL A 701 15.65 8.77 17.91
N LEU A 702 16.19 9.22 16.76
CA LEU A 702 15.45 10.03 15.79
C LEU A 702 14.63 9.19 14.80
N ARG A 703 15.17 8.04 14.39
CA ARG A 703 14.47 7.01 13.60
C ARG A 703 13.24 6.49 14.34
N ASP A 704 13.41 6.12 15.60
CA ASP A 704 12.37 5.54 16.45
C ASP A 704 11.32 6.59 16.83
N LEU A 705 11.74 7.86 17.00
CA LEU A 705 10.84 9.01 17.08
C LEU A 705 9.96 9.12 15.83
N LEU A 706 10.55 9.30 14.64
CA LEU A 706 9.79 9.44 13.40
C LEU A 706 8.84 8.26 13.18
N GLN A 707 9.32 7.03 13.39
CA GLN A 707 8.46 5.86 13.29
C GLN A 707 7.29 5.90 14.26
N ARG A 708 7.52 6.28 15.52
CA ARG A 708 6.46 6.34 16.54
C ARG A 708 5.42 7.38 16.18
N GLU A 709 5.82 8.62 15.90
CA GLU A 709 4.86 9.68 15.61
C GLU A 709 4.08 9.40 14.31
N LEU A 710 4.73 8.88 13.25
CA LEU A 710 4.08 8.53 11.98
C LEU A 710 3.20 7.27 12.04
N ARG A 711 3.26 6.49 13.13
CA ARG A 711 2.25 5.44 13.43
C ARG A 711 0.98 6.01 14.06
N PHE A 712 1.09 7.15 14.75
CA PHE A 712 0.00 7.78 15.50
C PHE A 712 -0.46 9.12 14.88
N GLU A 713 -0.04 9.40 13.64
CA GLU A 713 -0.49 10.53 12.83
C GLU A 713 -1.99 10.40 12.52
N GLU A 714 -2.76 11.46 12.80
CA GLU A 714 -4.21 11.47 12.60
C GLU A 714 -4.56 11.36 11.11
N SER A 715 -5.24 10.27 10.74
CA SER A 715 -5.73 10.02 9.38
C SER A 715 -7.00 9.16 9.41
N ASP A 716 -7.84 9.26 8.35
CA ASP A 716 -9.11 8.53 8.21
C ASP A 716 -8.96 6.98 8.12
N ARG A 717 -7.74 6.44 8.22
CA ARG A 717 -7.41 5.00 8.01
C ARG A 717 -6.30 4.56 8.96
N ASP A 718 -6.42 3.37 9.56
CA ASP A 718 -5.40 2.83 10.47
C ASP A 718 -3.99 2.78 9.83
N SER A 719 -2.97 3.24 10.57
CA SER A 719 -1.59 3.22 10.10
C SER A 719 -1.04 1.79 10.04
N THR A 720 -0.42 1.44 8.91
CA THR A 720 0.19 0.11 8.66
C THR A 720 1.73 0.19 8.62
N LEU A 721 2.29 1.17 9.33
CA LEU A 721 3.73 1.47 9.34
C LEU A 721 4.48 0.63 10.39
N SER A 722 5.37 -0.25 9.92
CA SER A 722 6.13 -1.20 10.74
C SER A 722 7.66 -0.97 10.64
N PRO A 723 8.51 -1.69 11.40
CA PRO A 723 9.98 -1.59 11.26
C PRO A 723 10.50 -2.10 9.92
N ALA A 724 9.69 -2.86 9.16
CA ALA A 724 10.00 -3.25 7.78
C ALA A 724 10.18 -2.04 6.85
N ASP A 725 9.47 -0.96 7.16
CA ASP A 725 9.13 0.13 6.24
C ASP A 725 10.04 1.34 6.37
N VAL A 726 10.98 1.28 7.31
CA VAL A 726 12.01 2.27 7.53
C VAL A 726 13.27 1.79 6.81
N TYR A 727 13.70 2.59 5.83
CA TYR A 727 14.87 2.31 4.99
C TYR A 727 15.94 3.35 5.28
N SER A 728 17.06 2.90 5.87
CA SER A 728 18.26 3.72 5.94
C SER A 728 19.03 3.60 4.63
N VAL A 729 19.38 4.74 4.04
CA VAL A 729 20.12 4.81 2.78
C VAL A 729 21.52 5.36 3.01
N ALA A 730 22.51 4.70 2.42
CA ALA A 730 23.92 5.09 2.51
C ALA A 730 24.24 6.12 1.42
N GLY A 731 23.61 7.29 1.47
CA GLY A 731 23.72 8.34 0.45
C GLY A 731 22.57 9.36 0.57
N PRO A 732 22.42 10.27 -0.40
CA PRO A 732 21.34 11.25 -0.40
C PRO A 732 19.98 10.58 -0.60
N VAL A 733 19.01 10.90 0.26
CA VAL A 733 17.62 10.39 0.19
C VAL A 733 16.96 10.79 -1.14
N ASP A 734 16.06 9.98 -1.68
CA ASP A 734 15.40 10.23 -2.98
C ASP A 734 16.34 10.37 -4.18
N LEU A 735 16.94 9.28 -4.63
CA LEU A 735 17.66 9.26 -5.90
C LEU A 735 16.75 9.53 -7.13
N GLY A 736 15.44 9.73 -6.97
CA GLY A 736 14.55 10.24 -8.02
C GLY A 736 14.95 11.64 -8.51
N GLY A 737 15.53 12.47 -7.62
CA GLY A 737 16.06 13.80 -7.95
C GLY A 737 17.21 13.79 -8.97
N LEU A 738 17.82 12.64 -9.29
CA LEU A 738 18.81 12.52 -10.37
C LEU A 738 18.23 12.88 -11.76
N GLN A 739 16.90 12.92 -11.91
CA GLN A 739 16.26 13.33 -13.16
C GLN A 739 16.47 14.82 -13.49
N GLU A 740 16.71 15.69 -12.50
CA GLU A 740 17.02 17.12 -12.71
C GLU A 740 18.35 17.32 -13.45
N ILE A 741 19.38 16.57 -13.05
CA ILE A 741 20.75 16.69 -13.58
C ILE A 741 21.06 15.73 -14.73
N GLY A 742 20.29 14.64 -14.88
CA GLY A 742 20.54 13.57 -15.85
C GLY A 742 20.49 13.94 -17.33
N GLY A 743 20.20 15.22 -17.66
CA GLY A 743 20.47 15.82 -18.97
C GLY A 743 21.21 17.17 -18.93
N GLY A 744 21.37 17.77 -17.74
CA GLY A 744 21.98 19.10 -17.56
C GLY A 744 23.43 19.09 -17.10
N ALA A 745 23.93 17.97 -16.54
CA ALA A 745 25.28 17.88 -15.96
C ALA A 745 26.45 17.88 -16.98
N GLY A 746 26.18 18.05 -18.29
CA GLY A 746 27.20 17.98 -19.34
C GLY A 746 27.80 16.58 -19.57
N LEU A 747 27.22 15.54 -18.98
CA LEU A 747 27.70 14.17 -19.09
C LEU A 747 27.27 13.51 -20.42
N PRO A 748 28.09 12.61 -21.00
CA PRO A 748 27.74 11.89 -22.22
C PRO A 748 26.44 11.08 -22.11
N ASP A 749 25.68 11.07 -23.20
CA ASP A 749 24.36 10.46 -23.32
C ASP A 749 24.20 9.75 -24.68
N TYR A 750 23.11 9.01 -24.88
CA TYR A 750 22.77 8.41 -26.18
C TYR A 750 22.59 9.50 -27.25
N PRO A 751 23.24 9.39 -28.43
CA PRO A 751 23.19 10.41 -29.48
C PRO A 751 21.76 10.61 -29.99
N PRO A 752 21.27 11.84 -30.26
CA PRO A 752 19.89 12.08 -30.66
C PRO A 752 19.48 11.25 -31.89
N VAL A 753 18.25 10.72 -31.89
CA VAL A 753 17.66 10.16 -33.11
C VAL A 753 17.20 11.32 -33.98
N ALA A 754 17.62 11.33 -35.24
CA ALA A 754 17.00 12.16 -36.26
C ALA A 754 15.70 11.45 -36.72
N PRO A 755 14.51 12.00 -36.45
CA PRO A 755 13.26 11.37 -36.84
C PRO A 755 13.01 11.53 -38.35
N ALA A 756 12.41 10.53 -38.98
CA ALA A 756 12.00 10.58 -40.38
C ALA A 756 10.60 11.19 -40.54
N ASP A 757 10.41 12.04 -41.55
CA ASP A 757 9.08 12.55 -41.88
C ASP A 757 8.29 11.50 -42.67
N ALA A 758 7.23 10.97 -42.07
CA ALA A 758 6.41 9.90 -42.64
C ALA A 758 5.41 10.37 -43.70
N PHE A 759 5.32 11.68 -43.95
CA PHE A 759 4.45 12.30 -44.94
C PHE A 759 5.26 13.31 -45.75
N ALA A 760 5.06 13.34 -47.07
CA ALA A 760 5.68 14.33 -47.94
C ALA A 760 5.25 15.75 -47.55
N ALA A 761 6.17 16.73 -47.60
CA ALA A 761 5.95 18.09 -47.10
C ALA A 761 5.17 18.99 -48.08
N ASP A 762 5.14 18.62 -49.36
CA ASP A 762 4.52 19.34 -50.48
C ASP A 762 3.02 19.02 -50.69
N ARG A 763 2.53 17.93 -50.07
CA ARG A 763 1.15 17.43 -50.19
C ARG A 763 0.48 17.34 -48.83
N SER A 764 -0.82 17.61 -48.74
CA SER A 764 -1.55 17.49 -47.45
C SER A 764 -1.65 16.03 -46.98
N ILE A 765 -1.75 15.79 -45.67
CA ILE A 765 -1.90 14.44 -45.11
C ILE A 765 -3.22 13.81 -45.58
N ALA A 766 -4.31 14.59 -45.64
CA ALA A 766 -5.61 14.09 -46.07
C ALA A 766 -5.65 13.69 -47.56
N GLU A 767 -4.77 14.23 -48.39
CA GLU A 767 -4.58 13.84 -49.80
C GLU A 767 -3.67 12.61 -49.93
N GLN A 768 -2.59 12.53 -49.14
CA GLN A 768 -1.72 11.35 -49.08
C GLN A 768 -2.48 10.10 -48.61
N LEU A 769 -3.34 10.23 -47.59
CA LEU A 769 -4.24 9.16 -47.13
C LEU A 769 -5.31 8.76 -48.14
N GLY A 770 -5.51 9.52 -49.22
CA GLY A 770 -6.31 9.11 -50.37
C GLY A 770 -5.65 8.03 -51.23
N THR A 771 -4.36 7.73 -51.01
CA THR A 771 -3.58 6.75 -51.80
C THR A 771 -3.22 5.47 -51.05
N GLY A 772 -3.29 5.46 -49.71
CA GLY A 772 -3.00 4.32 -48.83
C GLY A 772 -2.99 4.74 -47.36
N ASP A 773 -2.99 3.75 -46.45
CA ASP A 773 -2.82 4.02 -45.02
C ASP A 773 -1.34 4.28 -44.69
N VAL A 774 -1.07 5.12 -43.69
CA VAL A 774 0.30 5.42 -43.23
C VAL A 774 0.49 4.99 -41.79
N LEU A 775 1.43 4.06 -41.56
CA LEU A 775 1.83 3.61 -40.23
C LEU A 775 3.11 4.32 -39.78
N VAL A 776 3.03 5.06 -38.69
CA VAL A 776 4.19 5.71 -38.03
C VAL A 776 4.69 4.93 -36.82
N TYR A 777 5.98 5.11 -36.50
CA TYR A 777 6.66 4.55 -35.33
C TYR A 777 7.54 5.61 -34.63
N HIS A 778 6.97 6.33 -33.66
CA HIS A 778 7.71 7.28 -32.82
C HIS A 778 8.67 6.52 -31.88
N PRO A 779 9.85 7.06 -31.50
CA PRO A 779 10.43 8.37 -31.88
C PRO A 779 11.19 8.35 -33.22
N TYR A 780 11.17 7.24 -33.96
CA TYR A 780 11.93 7.08 -35.21
C TYR A 780 11.30 7.85 -36.37
N ASP A 781 9.98 8.04 -36.34
CA ASP A 781 9.27 8.99 -37.18
C ASP A 781 8.96 10.30 -36.43
N SER A 782 8.79 11.38 -37.17
CA SER A 782 8.59 12.74 -36.69
C SER A 782 7.19 12.95 -36.12
N PHE A 783 7.05 13.09 -34.80
CA PHE A 783 5.76 13.39 -34.16
C PHE A 783 5.18 14.75 -34.61
N PRO A 784 5.97 15.84 -34.74
CA PRO A 784 5.48 17.10 -35.29
C PRO A 784 4.97 16.96 -36.74
N ALA A 785 5.74 16.34 -37.64
CA ALA A 785 5.36 16.20 -39.05
C ALA A 785 4.32 15.10 -39.33
N SER A 786 3.87 14.37 -38.31
CA SER A 786 2.78 13.38 -38.43
C SER A 786 1.56 13.77 -37.59
N VAL A 787 1.63 13.59 -36.27
CA VAL A 787 0.46 13.72 -35.37
C VAL A 787 0.07 15.17 -35.12
N GLU A 788 1.04 16.07 -34.90
CA GLU A 788 0.72 17.49 -34.73
C GLU A 788 0.27 18.11 -36.05
N ARG A 789 1.00 17.84 -37.14
CA ARG A 789 0.65 18.25 -38.51
C ARG A 789 -0.75 17.81 -38.91
N PHE A 790 -1.16 16.58 -38.62
CA PHE A 790 -2.51 16.07 -38.91
C PHE A 790 -3.61 16.89 -38.22
N ILE A 791 -3.43 17.26 -36.93
CA ILE A 791 -4.41 18.07 -36.21
C ILE A 791 -4.33 19.55 -36.63
N SER A 792 -3.15 20.07 -36.99
CA SER A 792 -2.99 21.45 -37.46
C SER A 792 -3.60 21.64 -38.85
N GLU A 793 -3.25 20.80 -39.84
CA GLU A 793 -3.88 20.84 -41.16
C GLU A 793 -5.40 20.72 -41.06
N ALA A 794 -5.91 19.85 -40.18
CA ALA A 794 -7.35 19.73 -39.94
C ALA A 794 -7.99 20.97 -39.28
N ALA A 795 -7.25 21.70 -38.44
CA ALA A 795 -7.73 22.93 -37.83
C ALA A 795 -7.82 24.09 -38.83
N ASP A 796 -6.88 24.15 -39.76
CA ASP A 796 -6.70 25.28 -40.67
C ASP A 796 -7.42 25.06 -42.04
N ASP A 797 -7.70 23.82 -42.44
CA ASP A 797 -8.46 23.44 -43.65
C ASP A 797 -9.92 23.93 -43.61
N PRO A 798 -10.43 24.66 -44.64
CA PRO A 798 -11.82 25.13 -44.70
C PRO A 798 -12.85 24.01 -44.96
N ASP A 799 -12.47 22.89 -45.59
CA ASP A 799 -13.39 21.78 -45.87
C ASP A 799 -13.66 20.90 -44.64
N VAL A 800 -12.87 21.02 -43.57
CA VAL A 800 -13.10 20.31 -42.29
C VAL A 800 -14.31 20.91 -41.57
N GLN A 801 -15.25 20.04 -41.24
CA GLN A 801 -16.48 20.37 -40.51
C GLN A 801 -16.38 20.00 -39.03
N ALA A 802 -15.68 18.90 -38.70
CA ALA A 802 -15.54 18.43 -37.32
C ALA A 802 -14.20 17.74 -37.05
N ILE A 803 -13.72 17.85 -35.81
CA ILE A 803 -12.53 17.19 -35.26
C ILE A 803 -12.91 16.54 -33.92
N LYS A 804 -12.73 15.22 -33.80
CA LYS A 804 -12.98 14.47 -32.55
C LYS A 804 -11.69 13.80 -32.06
N LEU A 805 -11.36 13.92 -30.77
CA LEU A 805 -10.06 13.49 -30.22
C LEU A 805 -10.16 12.96 -28.78
N THR A 806 -9.44 11.88 -28.44
CA THR A 806 -9.25 11.44 -27.04
C THR A 806 -7.97 12.03 -26.43
N LEU A 807 -8.07 12.79 -25.34
CA LEU A 807 -6.93 13.41 -24.67
C LEU A 807 -6.73 12.90 -23.24
N TYR A 808 -5.70 12.07 -23.07
CA TYR A 808 -5.32 11.43 -21.81
C TYR A 808 -4.31 12.28 -20.99
N ARG A 809 -3.48 13.09 -21.67
CA ARG A 809 -2.40 13.92 -21.12
C ARG A 809 -2.03 15.04 -22.08
N LEU A 810 -1.64 16.21 -21.55
CA LEU A 810 -1.00 17.29 -22.31
C LEU A 810 0.12 17.99 -21.51
N GLY A 811 0.96 18.74 -22.23
CA GLY A 811 1.96 19.66 -21.66
C GLY A 811 1.33 20.99 -21.21
N ALA A 812 2.12 21.84 -20.56
CA ALA A 812 1.67 23.17 -20.11
C ALA A 812 1.44 24.15 -21.28
N SER A 813 2.25 24.04 -22.34
CA SER A 813 1.88 24.43 -23.71
C SER A 813 1.72 23.14 -24.53
N SER A 814 0.87 23.17 -25.55
CA SER A 814 0.73 22.07 -26.50
C SER A 814 0.19 22.57 -27.85
N PRO A 815 0.93 22.38 -28.95
CA PRO A 815 0.47 22.72 -30.30
C PRO A 815 -0.87 22.07 -30.68
N ILE A 816 -1.14 20.86 -30.17
CA ILE A 816 -2.42 20.15 -30.39
C ILE A 816 -3.58 20.89 -29.71
N ALA A 817 -3.39 21.38 -28.49
CA ALA A 817 -4.42 22.17 -27.81
C ALA A 817 -4.63 23.54 -28.49
N GLU A 818 -3.57 24.15 -29.03
CA GLU A 818 -3.64 25.40 -29.78
C GLU A 818 -4.34 25.23 -31.14
N ALA A 819 -4.07 24.14 -31.86
CA ALA A 819 -4.78 23.80 -33.10
C ALA A 819 -6.28 23.56 -32.85
N LEU A 820 -6.65 22.86 -31.78
CA LEU A 820 -8.07 22.66 -31.41
C LEU A 820 -8.78 24.00 -31.09
N ARG A 821 -8.10 24.96 -30.44
CA ARG A 821 -8.64 26.32 -30.23
C ARG A 821 -8.85 27.05 -31.55
N ARG A 822 -7.90 26.99 -32.50
CA ARG A 822 -8.06 27.58 -33.84
C ARG A 822 -9.26 26.97 -34.56
N ALA A 823 -9.41 25.65 -34.51
CA ALA A 823 -10.52 24.93 -35.14
C ALA A 823 -11.89 25.39 -34.58
N ALA A 824 -12.03 25.48 -33.26
CA ALA A 824 -13.26 25.96 -32.62
C ALA A 824 -13.53 27.44 -32.93
N THR A 825 -12.49 28.29 -32.92
CA THR A 825 -12.59 29.70 -33.31
C THR A 825 -13.03 29.87 -34.78
N ALA A 826 -12.64 28.94 -35.65
CA ALA A 826 -13.06 28.86 -37.05
C ALA A 826 -14.46 28.21 -37.25
N GLY A 827 -15.22 27.94 -36.17
CA GLY A 827 -16.58 27.42 -36.22
C GLY A 827 -16.72 25.93 -36.51
N LYS A 828 -15.64 25.14 -36.41
CA LYS A 828 -15.67 23.68 -36.57
C LYS A 828 -16.24 23.00 -35.31
N ASP A 829 -16.96 21.88 -35.45
CA ASP A 829 -17.32 21.02 -34.30
C ASP A 829 -16.05 20.36 -33.74
N VAL A 830 -15.58 20.85 -32.60
CA VAL A 830 -14.44 20.26 -31.89
C VAL A 830 -14.95 19.55 -30.64
N SER A 831 -14.82 18.22 -30.62
CA SER A 831 -15.26 17.35 -29.52
C SER A 831 -14.07 16.59 -28.91
N VAL A 832 -13.87 16.69 -27.59
CA VAL A 832 -12.68 16.13 -26.90
C VAL A 832 -13.09 15.28 -25.70
N VAL A 833 -12.68 14.00 -25.69
CA VAL A 833 -12.90 13.09 -24.56
C VAL A 833 -11.69 13.11 -23.63
N VAL A 834 -11.89 13.48 -22.36
CA VAL A 834 -10.81 13.72 -21.38
C VAL A 834 -10.83 12.73 -20.22
N GLU A 835 -9.69 12.10 -19.95
CA GLU A 835 -9.52 11.17 -18.84
C GLU A 835 -9.06 11.88 -17.55
N LEU A 836 -9.99 12.20 -16.67
CA LEU A 836 -9.70 12.88 -15.40
C LEU A 836 -9.07 11.97 -14.34
N LYS A 837 -9.37 10.66 -14.35
CA LYS A 837 -8.88 9.71 -13.34
C LYS A 837 -7.45 9.21 -13.66
N ALA A 838 -6.65 10.02 -14.36
CA ALA A 838 -5.25 9.77 -14.69
C ALA A 838 -4.37 9.93 -13.43
N ARG A 839 -3.86 8.80 -12.91
CA ARG A 839 -3.15 8.77 -11.63
C ARG A 839 -1.96 9.75 -11.59
N PHE A 840 -1.96 10.63 -10.59
CA PHE A 840 -0.98 11.69 -10.32
C PHE A 840 -1.00 12.89 -11.28
N GLU A 841 -1.98 12.97 -12.17
CA GLU A 841 -2.15 14.07 -13.13
C GLU A 841 -3.56 14.70 -13.04
N GLU A 842 -4.35 14.26 -12.06
CA GLU A 842 -5.78 14.55 -11.95
C GLU A 842 -6.05 16.08 -11.92
N ALA A 843 -5.32 16.83 -11.08
CA ALA A 843 -5.43 18.29 -10.96
C ALA A 843 -5.05 19.07 -12.24
N ARG A 844 -4.09 18.55 -13.03
CA ARG A 844 -3.69 19.17 -14.30
C ARG A 844 -4.78 18.94 -15.36
N ASN A 845 -5.29 17.71 -15.46
CA ASN A 845 -6.34 17.37 -16.42
C ASN A 845 -7.64 18.15 -16.12
N ILE A 846 -7.99 18.39 -14.85
CA ILE A 846 -9.10 19.27 -14.44
C ILE A 846 -8.90 20.72 -14.91
N THR A 847 -7.75 21.32 -14.59
CA THR A 847 -7.43 22.72 -14.94
C THR A 847 -7.50 22.96 -16.45
N TRP A 848 -6.97 22.00 -17.23
CA TRP A 848 -6.94 22.10 -18.67
C TRP A 848 -8.30 21.78 -19.34
N ALA A 849 -9.08 20.80 -18.83
CA ALA A 849 -10.44 20.54 -19.31
C ALA A 849 -11.31 21.81 -19.19
N ARG A 850 -11.29 22.44 -18.02
CA ARG A 850 -11.93 23.75 -17.77
C ARG A 850 -11.39 24.87 -18.66
N SER A 851 -10.23 24.73 -19.30
CA SER A 851 -9.77 25.72 -20.30
C SER A 851 -10.47 25.50 -21.64
N LEU A 852 -10.40 24.29 -22.19
CA LEU A 852 -10.99 23.99 -23.50
C LEU A 852 -12.49 24.35 -23.57
N GLU A 853 -13.24 24.08 -22.48
CA GLU A 853 -14.66 24.46 -22.37
C GLU A 853 -14.88 25.97 -22.55
N ARG A 854 -13.97 26.81 -22.03
CA ARG A 854 -14.02 28.27 -22.21
C ARG A 854 -13.59 28.72 -23.61
N ASP A 855 -12.85 27.87 -24.33
CA ASP A 855 -12.44 28.09 -25.71
C ASP A 855 -13.50 27.61 -26.74
N GLY A 856 -14.71 27.23 -26.29
CA GLY A 856 -15.81 26.77 -27.13
C GLY A 856 -15.74 25.30 -27.56
N ILE A 857 -14.79 24.53 -27.05
CA ILE A 857 -14.61 23.11 -27.41
C ILE A 857 -15.52 22.24 -26.54
N HIS A 858 -16.23 21.29 -27.15
CA HIS A 858 -17.08 20.35 -26.43
C HIS A 858 -16.23 19.30 -25.71
N VAL A 859 -15.97 19.53 -24.43
CA VAL A 859 -15.25 18.58 -23.57
C VAL A 859 -16.22 17.58 -22.96
N VAL A 860 -15.86 16.30 -23.04
CA VAL A 860 -16.55 15.20 -22.35
C VAL A 860 -15.59 14.55 -21.37
N THR A 861 -15.85 14.74 -20.08
CA THR A 861 -15.15 14.01 -19.01
C THR A 861 -15.57 12.54 -19.05
N GLY A 862 -14.61 11.63 -19.15
CA GLY A 862 -14.86 10.21 -19.47
C GLY A 862 -15.89 9.49 -18.56
N LEU A 863 -16.56 8.49 -19.16
CA LEU A 863 -17.65 7.68 -18.60
C LEU A 863 -17.52 7.37 -17.09
N VAL A 864 -18.62 7.55 -16.36
CA VAL A 864 -18.63 7.58 -14.87
C VAL A 864 -17.91 6.40 -14.21
N SER A 865 -17.94 5.20 -14.78
CA SER A 865 -17.33 3.98 -14.22
C SER A 865 -16.12 3.41 -14.99
N LEU A 866 -15.72 4.01 -16.13
CA LEU A 866 -14.65 3.50 -17.00
C LEU A 866 -13.57 4.56 -17.24
N LYS A 867 -12.32 4.13 -17.45
CA LYS A 867 -11.24 5.05 -17.88
C LYS A 867 -11.06 5.00 -19.39
N THR A 868 -11.09 6.16 -20.04
CA THR A 868 -10.83 6.25 -21.49
C THR A 868 -9.33 6.22 -21.73
N HIS A 869 -8.85 5.20 -22.42
CA HIS A 869 -7.43 4.98 -22.67
C HIS A 869 -7.11 4.60 -24.12
N ALA A 870 -8.12 4.48 -24.99
CA ALA A 870 -7.98 4.61 -26.43
C ALA A 870 -7.25 5.90 -26.83
N LYS A 871 -6.47 5.85 -27.92
CA LYS A 871 -5.74 6.98 -28.52
C LYS A 871 -6.24 7.13 -29.95
N ILE A 872 -7.35 7.83 -30.11
CA ILE A 872 -8.05 7.95 -31.39
C ILE A 872 -8.31 9.42 -31.74
N ALA A 873 -8.22 9.73 -33.03
CA ALA A 873 -8.60 11.01 -33.61
C ALA A 873 -9.42 10.76 -34.87
N LEU A 874 -10.35 11.67 -35.17
CA LEU A 874 -11.19 11.65 -36.36
C LEU A 874 -11.33 13.07 -36.89
N VAL A 875 -11.12 13.24 -38.18
CA VAL A 875 -11.37 14.49 -38.90
C VAL A 875 -12.43 14.22 -39.97
N VAL A 876 -13.47 15.05 -39.99
CA VAL A 876 -14.60 14.94 -40.93
C VAL A 876 -14.57 16.13 -41.88
N ARG A 877 -14.36 15.85 -43.17
CA ARG A 877 -14.24 16.82 -44.27
C ARG A 877 -15.48 16.76 -45.17
N ARG A 878 -15.87 17.87 -45.78
CA ARG A 878 -16.96 17.93 -46.79
C ARG A 878 -16.48 18.59 -48.08
N THR A 879 -16.00 17.79 -49.02
CA THR A 879 -15.52 18.23 -50.34
C THR A 879 -16.52 17.82 -51.43
N GLY A 880 -16.86 18.72 -52.36
CA GLY A 880 -17.75 18.42 -53.49
C GLY A 880 -19.12 17.83 -53.09
N GLY A 881 -19.64 18.22 -51.91
CA GLY A 881 -20.88 17.67 -51.33
C GLY A 881 -20.77 16.28 -50.69
N ARG A 882 -19.61 15.61 -50.80
CA ARG A 882 -19.35 14.29 -50.18
C ARG A 882 -18.69 14.44 -48.82
N VAL A 883 -19.00 13.54 -47.89
CA VAL A 883 -18.36 13.49 -46.56
C VAL A 883 -17.20 12.51 -46.59
N HIS A 884 -15.99 13.03 -46.40
CA HIS A 884 -14.76 12.25 -46.28
C HIS A 884 -14.35 12.19 -44.80
N ARG A 885 -13.76 11.08 -44.37
CA ARG A 885 -13.27 10.89 -43.01
C ARG A 885 -11.85 10.36 -43.06
N VAL A 886 -11.00 10.89 -42.20
CA VAL A 886 -9.66 10.37 -41.94
C VAL A 886 -9.49 10.22 -40.44
N ALA A 887 -8.86 9.13 -40.00
CA ALA A 887 -8.69 8.80 -38.60
C ALA A 887 -7.23 8.49 -38.28
N HIS A 888 -6.85 8.71 -37.02
CA HIS A 888 -5.61 8.20 -36.45
C HIS A 888 -5.95 7.27 -35.27
N VAL A 889 -5.33 6.09 -35.22
CA VAL A 889 -5.44 5.13 -34.11
C VAL A 889 -4.03 4.73 -33.67
N GLY A 890 -3.67 5.02 -32.42
CA GLY A 890 -2.33 4.77 -31.91
C GLY A 890 -2.27 4.00 -30.60
N SER A 891 -1.04 3.68 -30.19
CA SER A 891 -0.71 3.23 -28.82
C SER A 891 -0.30 4.40 -27.90
N GLY A 892 0.25 5.47 -28.49
CA GLY A 892 0.88 6.60 -27.80
C GLY A 892 -0.05 7.79 -27.55
N ASN A 893 0.16 8.49 -26.43
CA ASN A 893 -0.62 9.69 -26.10
C ASN A 893 -0.28 10.83 -27.06
N TYR A 894 -1.24 11.74 -27.28
CA TYR A 894 -1.06 13.00 -28.00
C TYR A 894 -0.21 14.01 -27.19
N ASN A 895 1.03 13.66 -26.87
CA ASN A 895 1.96 14.46 -26.06
C ASN A 895 3.39 14.35 -26.64
N PRO A 896 3.94 15.44 -27.22
CA PRO A 896 5.22 15.40 -27.93
C PRO A 896 6.39 14.99 -27.04
N ALA A 897 6.41 15.46 -25.79
CA ALA A 897 7.48 15.14 -24.84
C ALA A 897 7.53 13.64 -24.50
N THR A 898 6.39 12.92 -24.50
CA THR A 898 6.42 11.45 -24.39
C THR A 898 6.79 10.76 -25.70
N ALA A 899 6.41 11.31 -26.86
CA ALA A 899 6.72 10.71 -28.16
C ALA A 899 8.22 10.68 -28.49
N LEU A 900 9.04 11.52 -27.85
CA LEU A 900 10.51 11.50 -27.95
C LEU A 900 11.20 10.37 -27.16
N VAL A 901 10.50 9.75 -26.20
CA VAL A 901 11.08 8.77 -25.26
C VAL A 901 10.34 7.44 -25.18
N TYR A 902 9.12 7.35 -25.71
CA TYR A 902 8.31 6.14 -25.76
C TYR A 902 8.34 5.57 -27.19
N THR A 903 8.51 4.25 -27.36
CA THR A 903 8.29 3.63 -28.68
C THR A 903 6.79 3.44 -28.88
N ASP A 904 6.20 4.07 -29.89
CA ASP A 904 4.76 4.08 -30.09
C ASP A 904 4.39 3.99 -31.57
N VAL A 905 3.34 3.22 -31.89
CA VAL A 905 2.81 3.09 -33.25
C VAL A 905 1.53 3.88 -33.43
N GLY A 906 1.35 4.44 -34.62
CA GLY A 906 0.14 5.16 -35.03
C GLY A 906 -0.27 4.78 -36.46
N LEU A 907 -1.51 4.37 -36.66
CA LEU A 907 -2.09 4.15 -37.98
C LEU A 907 -2.92 5.38 -38.36
N PHE A 908 -2.54 6.06 -39.42
CA PHE A 908 -3.38 7.03 -40.12
C PHE A 908 -4.11 6.34 -41.27
N THR A 909 -5.42 6.51 -41.37
CA THR A 909 -6.24 5.77 -42.35
C THR A 909 -7.42 6.59 -42.88
N ALA A 910 -7.74 6.37 -44.16
CA ALA A 910 -8.98 6.81 -44.80
C ALA A 910 -9.98 5.65 -45.01
N HIS A 911 -9.67 4.44 -44.54
CA HIS A 911 -10.47 3.25 -44.79
C HIS A 911 -11.93 3.44 -44.31
N PRO A 912 -12.95 3.27 -45.18
CA PRO A 912 -14.32 3.69 -44.88
C PRO A 912 -14.93 2.92 -43.70
N GLY A 913 -14.57 1.65 -43.52
CA GLY A 913 -15.02 0.84 -42.39
C GLY A 913 -14.40 1.25 -41.05
N ILE A 914 -13.09 1.52 -41.01
CA ILE A 914 -12.40 1.92 -39.78
C ILE A 914 -12.82 3.34 -39.38
N THR A 915 -12.90 4.26 -40.34
CA THR A 915 -13.31 5.65 -40.07
C THR A 915 -14.80 5.77 -39.72
N ALA A 916 -15.66 4.84 -40.14
CA ALA A 916 -17.02 4.71 -39.63
C ALA A 916 -17.04 4.22 -38.18
N ASP A 917 -16.27 3.19 -37.84
CA ASP A 917 -16.22 2.63 -36.49
C ASP A 917 -15.63 3.61 -35.46
N VAL A 918 -14.57 4.34 -35.81
CA VAL A 918 -14.02 5.43 -34.98
C VAL A 918 -15.09 6.49 -34.72
N HIS A 919 -15.91 6.83 -35.72
CA HIS A 919 -16.98 7.81 -35.58
C HIS A 919 -18.13 7.30 -34.70
N ALA A 920 -18.55 6.04 -34.87
CA ALA A 920 -19.55 5.41 -34.02
C ALA A 920 -19.07 5.36 -32.55
N LEU A 921 -17.82 4.95 -32.31
CA LEU A 921 -17.21 4.94 -30.98
C LEU A 921 -17.14 6.34 -30.35
N PHE A 922 -16.81 7.38 -31.12
CA PHE A 922 -16.88 8.75 -30.61
C PHE A 922 -18.29 9.16 -30.20
N ASN A 923 -19.31 8.80 -30.99
CA ASN A 923 -20.69 9.15 -30.69
C ASN A 923 -21.23 8.40 -29.46
N GLU A 924 -20.79 7.16 -29.21
CA GLU A 924 -21.02 6.47 -27.93
C GLU A 924 -20.35 7.21 -26.76
N LEU A 925 -19.09 7.62 -26.93
CA LEU A 925 -18.31 8.31 -25.89
C LEU A 925 -18.82 9.72 -25.56
N THR A 926 -19.45 10.43 -26.50
CA THR A 926 -20.02 11.77 -26.27
C THR A 926 -21.53 11.75 -25.99
N GLY A 927 -22.24 10.70 -26.41
CA GLY A 927 -23.71 10.60 -26.34
C GLY A 927 -24.27 9.70 -25.24
N SER A 928 -23.43 8.92 -24.55
CA SER A 928 -23.85 7.95 -23.52
C SER A 928 -23.06 8.11 -22.22
N SER A 929 -23.69 7.72 -21.10
CA SER A 929 -23.02 7.53 -19.80
C SER A 929 -22.64 6.07 -19.52
N GLN A 930 -23.03 5.15 -20.41
CA GLN A 930 -22.75 3.71 -20.31
C GLN A 930 -21.51 3.30 -21.10
N ALA A 931 -21.05 2.06 -20.89
CA ALA A 931 -20.04 1.46 -21.77
C ALA A 931 -20.53 1.41 -23.23
N PRO A 932 -19.65 1.56 -24.24
CA PRO A 932 -20.04 1.44 -25.64
C PRO A 932 -20.73 0.09 -25.93
N GLN A 933 -21.85 0.14 -26.66
CA GLN A 933 -22.69 -0.99 -27.08
C GLN A 933 -22.84 -1.07 -28.60
N ALA A 934 -22.46 -0.02 -29.35
CA ALA A 934 -22.44 -0.04 -30.80
C ALA A 934 -21.65 -1.24 -31.37
N HIS A 935 -22.24 -1.94 -32.35
CA HIS A 935 -21.56 -2.99 -33.09
C HIS A 935 -20.57 -2.39 -34.09
N LEU A 936 -19.27 -2.54 -33.83
CA LEU A 936 -18.17 -2.07 -34.67
C LEU A 936 -17.60 -3.26 -35.47
N PRO A 937 -17.79 -3.39 -36.80
CA PRO A 937 -17.31 -4.57 -37.52
C PRO A 937 -15.78 -4.72 -37.52
N HIS A 938 -15.04 -3.62 -37.68
CA HIS A 938 -13.59 -3.61 -37.83
C HIS A 938 -12.85 -3.35 -36.51
N LEU A 939 -13.27 -2.33 -35.75
CA LEU A 939 -12.65 -2.04 -34.46
C LEU A 939 -13.06 -3.06 -33.40
N ILE A 940 -12.10 -3.47 -32.59
CA ILE A 940 -12.28 -4.39 -31.47
C ILE A 940 -12.10 -3.58 -30.19
N VAL A 941 -13.12 -3.51 -29.33
CA VAL A 941 -13.24 -2.45 -28.31
C VAL A 941 -13.54 -2.99 -26.92
N ALA A 942 -12.78 -2.53 -25.91
CA ALA A 942 -13.06 -2.80 -24.51
C ALA A 942 -14.02 -1.74 -23.92
N PRO A 943 -14.84 -2.09 -22.91
CA PRO A 943 -15.05 -3.43 -22.36
C PRO A 943 -16.01 -4.30 -23.19
N THR A 944 -16.51 -3.79 -24.31
CA THR A 944 -17.63 -4.31 -25.12
C THR A 944 -17.41 -5.73 -25.63
N ASP A 945 -16.41 -5.95 -26.48
CA ASP A 945 -16.18 -7.24 -27.15
C ASP A 945 -14.71 -7.67 -27.23
N LEU A 946 -13.76 -6.79 -26.88
CA LEU A 946 -12.32 -7.03 -27.08
C LEU A 946 -11.80 -8.28 -26.40
N LEU A 947 -12.27 -8.60 -25.18
CA LEU A 947 -11.92 -9.87 -24.53
C LEU A 947 -12.44 -11.07 -25.32
N GLN A 948 -13.70 -11.05 -25.76
CA GLN A 948 -14.33 -12.16 -26.46
C GLN A 948 -13.67 -12.38 -27.84
N ARG A 949 -13.46 -11.31 -28.62
CA ARG A 949 -12.78 -11.41 -29.92
C ARG A 949 -11.32 -11.85 -29.76
N LEU A 950 -10.59 -11.35 -28.76
CA LEU A 950 -9.21 -11.79 -28.50
C LEU A 950 -9.14 -13.30 -28.19
N LEU A 951 -10.05 -13.81 -27.35
CA LEU A 951 -10.15 -15.24 -27.07
C LEU A 951 -10.53 -16.06 -28.32
N ALA A 952 -11.43 -15.54 -29.17
CA ALA A 952 -11.79 -16.18 -30.43
C ALA A 952 -10.63 -16.22 -31.44
N LEU A 953 -9.81 -15.16 -31.52
CA LEU A 953 -8.59 -15.14 -32.35
C LEU A 953 -7.57 -16.19 -31.87
N ILE A 954 -7.41 -16.36 -30.55
CA ILE A 954 -6.51 -17.38 -29.97
C ILE A 954 -7.04 -18.80 -30.22
N GLU A 955 -8.33 -19.06 -30.02
CA GLU A 955 -8.94 -20.38 -30.32
C GLU A 955 -8.93 -20.69 -31.82
N ARG A 956 -8.99 -19.69 -32.69
CA ARG A 956 -8.85 -19.87 -34.14
C ARG A 956 -7.45 -20.33 -34.53
N GLU A 957 -6.39 -19.77 -33.94
CA GLU A 957 -5.03 -20.29 -34.12
C GLU A 957 -4.92 -21.74 -33.60
N ALA A 958 -5.53 -22.04 -32.45
CA ALA A 958 -5.56 -23.41 -31.92
C ALA A 958 -6.30 -24.38 -32.87
N ALA A 959 -7.40 -23.95 -33.48
CA ALA A 959 -8.11 -24.72 -34.50
C ALA A 959 -7.27 -24.94 -35.77
N HIS A 960 -6.53 -23.92 -36.22
CA HIS A 960 -5.59 -24.05 -37.34
C HIS A 960 -4.45 -25.04 -37.01
N ALA A 961 -3.88 -24.97 -35.80
CA ALA A 961 -2.82 -25.88 -35.36
C ALA A 961 -3.28 -27.35 -35.29
N ARG A 962 -4.45 -27.60 -34.68
CA ARG A 962 -5.09 -28.94 -34.65
C ARG A 962 -5.43 -29.47 -36.05
N ALA A 963 -5.60 -28.58 -37.04
CA ALA A 963 -5.81 -28.93 -38.45
C ALA A 963 -4.51 -28.98 -39.29
N GLY A 964 -3.33 -28.86 -38.67
CA GLY A 964 -2.03 -28.88 -39.37
C GLY A 964 -1.74 -27.65 -40.23
N ARG A 965 -2.50 -26.56 -40.08
CA ARG A 965 -2.34 -25.31 -40.82
C ARG A 965 -1.36 -24.35 -40.11
N PRO A 966 -0.80 -23.34 -40.81
CA PRO A 966 0.04 -22.32 -40.20
C PRO A 966 -0.66 -21.60 -39.04
N ALA A 967 -0.13 -21.75 -37.82
CA ALA A 967 -0.73 -21.21 -36.60
C ALA A 967 0.36 -20.63 -35.70
N ARG A 968 0.32 -19.31 -35.48
CA ARG A 968 1.34 -18.59 -34.70
C ARG A 968 0.80 -17.27 -34.19
N ILE A 969 0.96 -17.05 -32.88
CA ILE A 969 0.67 -15.78 -32.23
C ILE A 969 1.99 -15.03 -32.03
N ARG A 970 2.03 -13.76 -32.43
CA ARG A 970 3.10 -12.81 -32.06
C ARG A 970 2.48 -11.59 -31.40
N ALA A 971 3.00 -11.11 -30.28
CA ALA A 971 2.50 -9.87 -29.68
C ALA A 971 3.54 -9.05 -28.93
N LYS A 972 3.52 -7.73 -29.11
CA LYS A 972 4.23 -6.73 -28.30
C LYS A 972 3.25 -6.08 -27.33
N LEU A 973 3.56 -6.07 -26.03
CA LEU A 973 2.69 -5.59 -24.95
C LEU A 973 3.50 -4.90 -23.84
N ASN A 974 2.90 -3.95 -23.12
CA ASN A 974 3.57 -3.42 -21.92
C ASN A 974 3.43 -4.38 -20.73
N ALA A 975 2.37 -5.18 -20.70
CA ALA A 975 2.13 -6.18 -19.68
C ALA A 975 1.10 -7.24 -20.12
N LEU A 976 1.29 -8.45 -19.59
CA LEU A 976 0.37 -9.58 -19.71
C LEU A 976 0.03 -10.08 -18.31
N SER A 977 -1.22 -9.90 -17.86
CA SER A 977 -1.65 -10.34 -16.53
C SER A 977 -3.12 -10.74 -16.42
N ASP A 978 -3.74 -11.15 -17.53
CA ASP A 978 -5.14 -11.61 -17.55
C ASP A 978 -5.22 -13.13 -17.49
N SER A 979 -5.84 -13.69 -16.46
CA SER A 979 -5.94 -15.15 -16.26
C SER A 979 -6.61 -15.84 -17.44
N THR A 980 -7.76 -15.34 -17.89
CA THR A 980 -8.53 -15.92 -19.00
C THR A 980 -7.73 -15.93 -20.32
N VAL A 981 -7.03 -14.84 -20.65
CA VAL A 981 -6.18 -14.78 -21.85
C VAL A 981 -4.96 -15.70 -21.70
N ILE A 982 -4.32 -15.72 -20.53
CA ILE A 982 -3.15 -16.58 -20.27
C ILE A 982 -3.51 -18.06 -20.38
N GLN A 983 -4.68 -18.49 -19.88
CA GLN A 983 -5.17 -19.87 -20.03
C GLN A 983 -5.49 -20.22 -21.49
N ALA A 984 -6.06 -19.29 -22.27
CA ALA A 984 -6.25 -19.49 -23.70
C ALA A 984 -4.92 -19.66 -24.45
N LEU A 985 -3.87 -18.91 -24.06
CA LEU A 985 -2.51 -19.07 -24.61
C LEU A 985 -1.88 -20.41 -24.20
N TYR A 986 -2.08 -20.88 -22.95
CA TYR A 986 -1.63 -22.22 -22.52
C TYR A 986 -2.34 -23.33 -23.32
N LYS A 987 -3.67 -23.26 -23.47
CA LYS A 987 -4.42 -24.20 -24.31
C LYS A 987 -3.91 -24.19 -25.75
N ALA A 988 -3.75 -23.00 -26.35
CA ALA A 988 -3.20 -22.88 -27.71
C ALA A 988 -1.77 -23.47 -27.82
N SER A 989 -0.92 -23.33 -26.79
CA SER A 989 0.40 -23.98 -26.75
C SER A 989 0.34 -25.51 -26.64
N GLN A 990 -0.70 -26.08 -26.02
CA GLN A 990 -0.94 -27.54 -26.00
C GLN A 990 -1.52 -28.04 -27.32
N ASP A 991 -2.40 -27.25 -27.94
CA ASP A 991 -2.98 -27.49 -29.27
C ASP A 991 -1.98 -27.30 -30.44
N GLY A 992 -0.73 -26.90 -30.14
CA GLY A 992 0.39 -26.87 -31.08
C GLY A 992 0.84 -25.49 -31.57
N VAL A 993 0.13 -24.41 -31.20
CA VAL A 993 0.43 -23.03 -31.63
C VAL A 993 1.77 -22.55 -31.07
N PHE A 994 2.60 -21.93 -31.90
CA PHE A 994 3.79 -21.21 -31.45
C PHE A 994 3.45 -19.78 -31.03
N ILE A 995 3.90 -19.36 -29.84
CA ILE A 995 3.47 -18.12 -29.20
C ILE A 995 4.72 -17.32 -28.78
N ASP A 996 4.92 -16.18 -29.44
CA ASP A 996 6.09 -15.32 -29.30
C ASP A 996 5.68 -13.94 -28.76
N LEU A 997 6.09 -13.61 -27.52
CA LEU A 997 5.63 -12.41 -26.83
C LEU A 997 6.81 -11.48 -26.44
N VAL A 998 6.70 -10.20 -26.79
CA VAL A 998 7.57 -9.13 -26.26
C VAL A 998 6.79 -8.42 -25.15
N VAL A 999 7.14 -8.69 -23.89
CA VAL A 999 6.46 -8.13 -22.71
C VAL A 999 7.48 -7.40 -21.84
N ARG A 1000 7.55 -6.07 -21.95
CA ARG A 1000 8.59 -5.28 -21.26
C ARG A 1000 8.39 -5.13 -19.74
N GLY A 1001 7.13 -5.03 -19.30
CA GLY A 1001 6.76 -4.84 -17.89
C GLY A 1001 6.32 -6.12 -17.18
N ILE A 1002 5.16 -6.08 -16.51
CA ILE A 1002 4.61 -7.21 -15.75
C ILE A 1002 4.17 -8.32 -16.71
N CYS A 1003 4.68 -9.53 -16.49
CA CYS A 1003 4.17 -10.76 -17.07
C CYS A 1003 3.78 -11.75 -15.96
N THR A 1004 2.53 -12.21 -15.89
CA THR A 1004 2.13 -13.32 -15.00
C THR A 1004 2.02 -14.67 -15.71
N LEU A 1005 2.24 -14.71 -17.03
CA LEU A 1005 2.37 -15.94 -17.80
C LEU A 1005 3.71 -16.62 -17.48
N ARG A 1006 3.71 -17.94 -17.41
CA ARG A 1006 4.86 -18.80 -17.12
C ARG A 1006 5.26 -19.56 -18.39
N PRO A 1007 6.27 -19.09 -19.16
CA PRO A 1007 6.67 -19.71 -20.42
C PRO A 1007 7.48 -21.00 -20.21
N GLY A 1008 7.63 -21.81 -21.26
CA GLY A 1008 8.63 -22.88 -21.34
C GLY A 1008 8.40 -24.09 -20.43
N VAL A 1009 7.18 -24.35 -19.94
CA VAL A 1009 6.86 -25.54 -19.14
C VAL A 1009 6.52 -26.72 -20.06
N PRO A 1010 7.24 -27.85 -20.02
CA PRO A 1010 6.96 -29.03 -20.86
C PRO A 1010 5.50 -29.51 -20.73
N GLY A 1011 4.86 -29.80 -21.86
CA GLY A 1011 3.45 -30.23 -21.93
C GLY A 1011 2.41 -29.19 -21.51
N PHE A 1012 2.78 -27.92 -21.32
CA PHE A 1012 1.86 -26.86 -20.85
C PHE A 1012 2.07 -25.50 -21.53
N SER A 1013 3.32 -25.03 -21.59
CA SER A 1013 3.68 -23.72 -22.19
C SER A 1013 5.01 -23.77 -22.96
N GLU A 1014 5.44 -24.96 -23.37
CA GLU A 1014 6.69 -25.21 -24.09
C GLU A 1014 6.83 -24.44 -25.41
N ARG A 1015 5.71 -24.08 -26.05
CA ARG A 1015 5.66 -23.32 -27.30
C ARG A 1015 5.51 -21.81 -27.07
N ILE A 1016 5.48 -21.38 -25.81
CA ILE A 1016 5.38 -19.98 -25.41
C ILE A 1016 6.76 -19.46 -25.02
N ARG A 1017 7.24 -18.46 -25.77
CA ARG A 1017 8.47 -17.72 -25.49
C ARG A 1017 8.12 -16.27 -25.15
N VAL A 1018 8.60 -15.79 -24.00
CA VAL A 1018 8.44 -14.38 -23.59
C VAL A 1018 9.82 -13.73 -23.51
N VAL A 1019 10.05 -12.73 -24.35
CA VAL A 1019 11.21 -11.84 -24.29
C VAL A 1019 10.81 -10.47 -23.75
N SER A 1020 11.80 -9.70 -23.30
CA SER A 1020 11.56 -8.43 -22.64
C SER A 1020 12.71 -7.47 -22.93
N ILE A 1021 12.42 -6.39 -23.64
CA ILE A 1021 13.39 -5.38 -24.08
C ILE A 1021 13.26 -4.15 -23.20
N LEU A 1022 14.40 -3.64 -22.75
CA LEU A 1022 14.58 -2.35 -22.09
C LEU A 1022 15.87 -1.74 -22.62
N GLY A 1023 15.93 -0.41 -22.66
CA GLY A 1023 17.09 0.34 -23.13
C GLY A 1023 16.77 1.83 -23.17
N ARG A 1024 17.42 2.55 -24.09
CA ARG A 1024 17.22 4.00 -24.31
C ARG A 1024 15.76 4.46 -24.30
N PHE A 1025 14.89 3.73 -25.01
CA PHE A 1025 13.49 4.10 -25.16
C PHE A 1025 12.58 3.21 -24.32
N LEU A 1026 11.49 3.80 -23.84
CA LEU A 1026 10.48 3.11 -23.06
C LEU A 1026 9.52 2.40 -24.02
N GLU A 1027 9.67 1.08 -24.12
CA GLU A 1027 8.87 0.27 -25.04
C GLU A 1027 7.36 0.39 -24.72
N HIS A 1028 6.55 0.98 -25.60
CA HIS A 1028 5.16 1.32 -25.30
C HIS A 1028 4.11 0.85 -26.34
N ALA A 1029 4.51 0.59 -27.59
CA ALA A 1029 3.62 0.11 -28.63
C ALA A 1029 2.95 -1.22 -28.26
N ARG A 1030 1.69 -1.40 -28.70
CA ARG A 1030 1.02 -2.71 -28.70
C ARG A 1030 0.76 -3.13 -30.14
N ILE A 1031 1.21 -4.33 -30.47
CA ILE A 1031 1.10 -4.93 -31.79
C ILE A 1031 0.70 -6.39 -31.56
N CYS A 1032 -0.32 -6.89 -32.26
CA CYS A 1032 -0.71 -8.30 -32.25
C CYS A 1032 -0.69 -8.83 -33.68
N HIS A 1033 -0.27 -10.09 -33.86
CA HIS A 1033 -0.26 -10.81 -35.12
C HIS A 1033 -0.76 -12.24 -34.92
N PHE A 1034 -1.59 -12.71 -35.84
CA PHE A 1034 -2.12 -14.07 -35.91
C PHE A 1034 -1.89 -14.64 -37.32
N ALA A 1035 -1.37 -15.87 -37.44
CA ALA A 1035 -1.01 -16.46 -38.74
C ALA A 1035 -2.24 -16.96 -39.53
N ASN A 1036 -3.36 -17.25 -38.84
CA ASN A 1036 -4.67 -17.47 -39.42
C ASN A 1036 -4.70 -18.51 -40.57
N GLY A 1037 -3.91 -19.57 -40.44
CA GLY A 1037 -3.84 -20.63 -41.44
C GLY A 1037 -3.26 -20.19 -42.79
N GLY A 1038 -2.47 -19.10 -42.81
CA GLY A 1038 -1.80 -18.54 -43.98
C GLY A 1038 -2.25 -17.14 -44.40
N ALA A 1039 -3.32 -16.59 -43.81
CA ALA A 1039 -3.88 -15.27 -44.13
C ALA A 1039 -3.64 -14.28 -42.98
N GLU A 1040 -2.38 -13.86 -42.80
CA GLU A 1040 -1.91 -13.13 -41.62
C GLU A 1040 -2.75 -11.89 -41.29
N GLU A 1041 -3.07 -11.71 -40.00
CA GLU A 1041 -3.83 -10.56 -39.48
C GLU A 1041 -2.98 -9.79 -38.48
N TYR A 1042 -2.81 -8.48 -38.71
CA TYR A 1042 -2.07 -7.56 -37.86
C TYR A 1042 -3.00 -6.55 -37.19
N TYR A 1043 -2.73 -6.24 -35.92
CA TYR A 1043 -3.49 -5.26 -35.13
C TYR A 1043 -2.57 -4.32 -34.35
N VAL A 1044 -3.00 -3.07 -34.18
CA VAL A 1044 -2.36 -2.04 -33.35
C VAL A 1044 -3.36 -1.37 -32.41
N GLY A 1045 -2.90 -0.72 -31.33
CA GLY A 1045 -3.76 0.10 -30.48
C GLY A 1045 -3.30 0.26 -29.03
N SER A 1046 -4.24 0.48 -28.12
CA SER A 1046 -3.97 0.92 -26.74
C SER A 1046 -4.02 -0.19 -25.67
N ALA A 1047 -4.59 -1.36 -26.01
CA ALA A 1047 -4.89 -2.42 -25.06
C ALA A 1047 -3.68 -3.27 -24.66
N ASP A 1048 -3.29 -3.23 -23.38
CA ASP A 1048 -2.45 -4.28 -22.77
C ASP A 1048 -3.34 -5.46 -22.32
N TRP A 1049 -2.87 -6.71 -22.40
CA TRP A 1049 -3.64 -7.91 -21.99
C TRP A 1049 -3.69 -8.05 -20.45
N ARG A 1050 -4.51 -7.22 -19.79
CA ARG A 1050 -4.71 -7.19 -18.32
C ARG A 1050 -6.19 -6.98 -17.95
N PRO A 1051 -6.67 -7.44 -16.78
CA PRO A 1051 -8.09 -7.37 -16.41
C PRO A 1051 -8.70 -5.98 -16.48
N ARG A 1052 -7.97 -4.96 -16.03
CA ARG A 1052 -8.43 -3.56 -16.07
C ARG A 1052 -8.57 -3.00 -17.50
N ASN A 1053 -7.70 -3.44 -18.42
CA ASN A 1053 -7.68 -2.97 -19.80
C ASN A 1053 -8.76 -3.67 -20.62
N LEU A 1054 -8.95 -4.97 -20.41
CA LEU A 1054 -9.92 -5.78 -21.17
C LEU A 1054 -11.38 -5.62 -20.67
N ARG A 1055 -11.61 -5.24 -19.40
CA ARG A 1055 -12.95 -5.22 -18.77
C ARG A 1055 -13.32 -3.93 -18.00
N ARG A 1056 -12.42 -2.94 -17.83
CA ARG A 1056 -12.69 -1.72 -17.00
C ARG A 1056 -12.17 -0.42 -17.61
N ARG A 1057 -12.01 -0.39 -18.93
CA ARG A 1057 -11.50 0.74 -19.70
C ARG A 1057 -12.09 0.75 -21.09
N VAL A 1058 -12.15 1.93 -21.70
CA VAL A 1058 -12.29 2.04 -23.15
C VAL A 1058 -10.89 1.96 -23.76
N GLU A 1059 -10.62 0.86 -24.45
CA GLU A 1059 -9.38 0.57 -25.19
C GLU A 1059 -9.75 0.13 -26.60
N VAL A 1060 -8.91 0.41 -27.59
CA VAL A 1060 -9.11 0.02 -28.98
C VAL A 1060 -7.99 -0.91 -29.43
N MET A 1061 -8.36 -1.95 -30.18
CA MET A 1061 -7.47 -2.75 -31.03
C MET A 1061 -8.00 -2.65 -32.47
N CYS A 1062 -7.22 -2.05 -33.36
CA CYS A 1062 -7.58 -1.78 -34.76
C CYS A 1062 -6.83 -2.74 -35.68
N PRO A 1063 -7.50 -3.39 -36.66
CA PRO A 1063 -6.83 -4.14 -37.70
C PRO A 1063 -6.02 -3.20 -38.62
N VAL A 1064 -4.98 -3.75 -39.24
CA VAL A 1064 -4.15 -3.06 -40.23
C VAL A 1064 -4.29 -3.80 -41.56
N TYR A 1065 -4.89 -3.15 -42.56
CA TYR A 1065 -5.17 -3.76 -43.86
C TYR A 1065 -4.13 -3.45 -44.94
N ASP A 1066 -3.42 -2.32 -44.83
CA ASP A 1066 -2.38 -1.96 -45.79
C ASP A 1066 -1.15 -2.88 -45.68
N ALA A 1067 -0.69 -3.39 -46.82
CA ALA A 1067 0.40 -4.37 -46.88
C ALA A 1067 1.78 -3.78 -46.53
N ALA A 1068 2.03 -2.49 -46.79
CA ALA A 1068 3.28 -1.85 -46.42
C ALA A 1068 3.34 -1.59 -44.90
N ALA A 1069 2.21 -1.21 -44.30
CA ALA A 1069 2.03 -1.11 -42.86
C ALA A 1069 2.18 -2.48 -42.16
N GLN A 1070 1.53 -3.53 -42.67
CA GLN A 1070 1.72 -4.92 -42.17
C GLN A 1070 3.19 -5.34 -42.24
N ALA A 1071 3.86 -5.14 -43.38
CA ALA A 1071 5.27 -5.49 -43.55
C ALA A 1071 6.21 -4.66 -42.64
N ARG A 1072 5.83 -3.43 -42.26
CA ARG A 1072 6.56 -2.63 -41.25
C ARG A 1072 6.38 -3.23 -39.84
N LEU A 1073 5.17 -3.67 -39.47
CA LEU A 1073 4.89 -4.33 -38.19
C LEU A 1073 5.58 -5.69 -38.06
N ASP A 1074 5.62 -6.50 -39.13
CA ASP A 1074 6.37 -7.76 -39.15
C ASP A 1074 7.85 -7.52 -38.81
N ARG A 1075 8.50 -6.58 -39.53
CA ARG A 1075 9.93 -6.28 -39.32
C ARG A 1075 10.22 -5.84 -37.90
N LEU A 1076 9.35 -5.02 -37.30
CA LEU A 1076 9.46 -4.60 -35.90
C LEU A 1076 9.36 -5.80 -34.93
N LEU A 1077 8.29 -6.60 -35.04
CA LEU A 1077 8.11 -7.79 -34.20
C LEU A 1077 9.27 -8.80 -34.35
N SER A 1078 9.71 -9.05 -35.58
CA SER A 1078 10.77 -10.00 -35.89
C SER A 1078 12.13 -9.54 -35.38
N ALA A 1079 12.45 -8.25 -35.49
CA ALA A 1079 13.67 -7.67 -34.92
C ALA A 1079 13.68 -7.75 -33.38
N GLU A 1080 12.56 -7.44 -32.72
CA GLU A 1080 12.45 -7.49 -31.27
C GLU A 1080 12.54 -8.91 -30.70
N LEU A 1081 11.84 -9.88 -31.30
CA LEU A 1081 11.86 -11.28 -30.86
C LEU A 1081 13.26 -11.93 -31.01
N THR A 1082 14.06 -11.46 -31.98
CA THR A 1082 15.43 -11.91 -32.24
C THR A 1082 16.51 -11.01 -31.63
N ALA A 1083 16.14 -9.89 -30.97
CA ALA A 1083 17.09 -8.95 -30.39
C ALA A 1083 18.06 -9.62 -29.40
N ARG A 1084 19.34 -9.23 -29.49
CA ARG A 1084 20.42 -9.73 -28.63
C ARG A 1084 20.35 -9.10 -27.24
N ASN A 1085 20.06 -7.81 -27.12
CA ASN A 1085 19.87 -7.12 -25.84
C ASN A 1085 18.51 -7.40 -25.15
N ALA A 1086 17.89 -8.56 -25.41
CA ALA A 1086 16.59 -8.95 -24.85
C ALA A 1086 16.75 -9.91 -23.67
N TRP A 1087 15.98 -9.69 -22.61
CA TRP A 1087 15.88 -10.60 -21.47
C TRP A 1087 14.85 -11.69 -21.76
N LEU A 1088 15.18 -12.95 -21.48
CA LEU A 1088 14.31 -14.12 -21.62
C LEU A 1088 13.68 -14.47 -20.27
N LEU A 1089 12.34 -14.44 -20.19
CA LEU A 1089 11.60 -14.88 -19.00
C LEU A 1089 11.69 -16.41 -18.86
N ARG A 1090 12.01 -16.89 -17.66
CA ARG A 1090 12.12 -18.32 -17.31
C ARG A 1090 10.88 -18.86 -16.59
N PRO A 1091 10.69 -20.19 -16.53
CA PRO A 1091 9.54 -20.80 -15.86
C PRO A 1091 9.45 -20.55 -14.35
N ASP A 1092 10.54 -20.16 -13.69
CA ASP A 1092 10.57 -19.79 -12.26
C ASP A 1092 10.10 -18.34 -12.00
N GLY A 1093 10.16 -17.48 -13.03
CA GLY A 1093 9.86 -16.04 -12.98
C GLY A 1093 11.09 -15.15 -13.12
N ALA A 1094 12.30 -15.72 -13.09
CA ALA A 1094 13.53 -14.97 -13.31
C ALA A 1094 13.69 -14.58 -14.78
N TYR A 1095 14.56 -13.59 -15.04
CA TYR A 1095 14.94 -13.17 -16.38
C TYR A 1095 16.43 -13.41 -16.59
N ASP A 1096 16.79 -14.20 -17.61
CA ASP A 1096 18.17 -14.36 -18.05
C ASP A 1096 18.43 -13.34 -19.18
N PHE A 1097 19.51 -12.57 -19.12
CA PHE A 1097 19.92 -11.72 -20.25
C PHE A 1097 20.49 -12.59 -21.38
N ARG A 1098 20.17 -12.27 -22.64
CA ARG A 1098 20.83 -12.87 -23.80
C ARG A 1098 22.23 -12.26 -23.98
N ALA A 1099 23.17 -12.69 -23.16
CA ALA A 1099 24.58 -12.51 -23.48
C ALA A 1099 24.88 -13.11 -24.87
N THR A 1100 25.82 -12.48 -25.59
CA THR A 1100 26.20 -12.79 -26.98
C THR A 1100 26.90 -14.12 -27.14
#